data_AF-A0A8S9A3G2-F1
#
_entry.id   AF-A0A8S9A3G2-F1
#
_cell.length_a   1.000
_cell.length_b   1.000
_cell.length_c   1.000
_cell.angle_alpha   90.00
_cell.angle_beta   90.00
_cell.angle_gamma   90.00
#
_symmetry.space_group_name_H-M   'P 1'
#
loop_
_entity.id
_entity.type
_entity.pdbx_description
1 polymer ?
#
loop_
_entity_poly.entity_id
_entity_poly.type
_entity_poly.pdbx_seq_one_letter_code
_entity_poly.pdbx_strand_id
1 'polypeptide(L)'
;MAELNIFPSHEEISKRKAAFHALKIILLDNPPPNQYPQAVTDTTTASETQARSNQPPLIITPVGSFALGVHTSSSDIDVLAIGPFSTNTFFSLAIQRLRRASSSPLFSSYQPKILRRIYSSTGTMLELSVNQIKFDLQYCPAAHIASNWPRILSTAPPGNAVWSLPALTLTKLKAARDLDYLRRTVPDLAVFRTAHRAVRSWAKARGVYAQRFGYLGGIQISVMLARVYKALALTQGVTRVGVEELVASFFEEYARFHWGRDMVYDEVCPWFRQKREKGGEKEVYRRTSREAMVVLGWFGPGLNTSGQASVWSVRTLKEEFERARDQLVKEEVRSWKEFLEGSSAAEEFLTGYKSYVKVDVQYWGLSPSRGAQFVGWLESRLVMLLVDLHRRAPGVYVRMWPARFVEADMASQQAEADEQTATEGTGPRDYQASYLLGLDADISTSKEDLKLALGSIQTALQRFEEAIRSDEKYFDASNSWMSASVVRRSELGNLQLDTRNDWVGEYTPGEDESDSDAEDDEEEDASFLEDLDEATPKKKKGKNKKTTEDQQQPPRQDPGPKLRSAADVMNRLRWDSAIDSSEYVVGYEDRFLGVKERALDMWKTEQTDEEFIPQHRIVYFKRRSDGNVVWDRKMKKDEVFGSGL
;
A
#
# COMPACT_ATOMS: atom_id res chain seq x y z
N MET A 1 18.35 -21.97 7.72
CA MET A 1 17.43 -21.39 6.71
C MET A 1 16.62 -22.46 5.97
N ALA A 2 17.24 -23.51 5.42
CA ALA A 2 16.49 -24.63 4.81
C ALA A 2 15.52 -25.28 5.81
N GLU A 3 15.99 -25.56 7.04
CA GLU A 3 15.16 -26.10 8.13
C GLU A 3 13.95 -25.21 8.52
N LEU A 4 14.01 -23.91 8.23
CA LEU A 4 12.94 -22.96 8.54
C LEU A 4 12.00 -22.73 7.35
N ASN A 5 12.12 -23.52 6.28
CA ASN A 5 11.36 -23.37 5.04
C ASN A 5 11.38 -21.94 4.47
N ILE A 6 12.49 -21.22 4.68
CA ILE A 6 12.69 -19.85 4.19
C ILE A 6 12.87 -19.83 2.67
N PHE A 7 13.42 -20.92 2.11
CA PHE A 7 13.52 -21.14 0.69
C PHE A 7 12.28 -21.89 0.21
N PRO A 8 11.57 -21.38 -0.82
CA PRO A 8 10.52 -22.17 -1.46
C PRO A 8 11.13 -23.43 -2.07
N SER A 9 10.37 -24.53 -2.03
CA SER A 9 10.82 -25.80 -2.58
C SER A 9 10.97 -25.72 -4.10
N HIS A 10 11.74 -26.64 -4.70
CA HIS A 10 11.86 -26.72 -6.17
C HIS A 10 10.50 -26.93 -6.85
N GLU A 11 9.60 -27.67 -6.20
CA GLU A 11 8.24 -27.88 -6.66
C GLU A 11 7.42 -26.59 -6.63
N GLU A 12 7.47 -25.83 -5.53
CA GLU A 12 6.77 -24.55 -5.40
C GLU A 12 7.25 -23.51 -6.41
N ILE A 13 8.58 -23.44 -6.63
CA ILE A 13 9.17 -22.57 -7.65
C ILE A 13 8.63 -22.95 -9.04
N SER A 14 8.56 -24.23 -9.33
CA SER A 14 8.05 -24.75 -10.61
C SER A 14 6.56 -24.47 -10.78
N LYS A 15 5.75 -24.69 -9.72
CA LYS A 15 4.32 -24.37 -9.66
C LYS A 15 4.06 -22.89 -9.97
N ARG A 16 4.84 -21.99 -9.36
CA ARG A 16 4.76 -20.53 -9.56
C ARG A 16 5.14 -20.09 -10.96
N LYS A 17 6.22 -20.66 -11.51
CA LYS A 17 6.62 -20.41 -12.92
C LYS A 17 5.53 -20.87 -13.88
N ALA A 18 4.94 -22.05 -13.67
CA ALA A 18 3.86 -22.58 -14.49
C ALA A 18 2.59 -21.71 -14.41
N ALA A 19 2.22 -21.26 -13.21
CA ALA A 19 1.08 -20.36 -13.01
C ALA A 19 1.27 -19.02 -13.73
N PHE A 20 2.45 -18.39 -13.60
CA PHE A 20 2.76 -17.16 -14.31
C PHE A 20 2.73 -17.35 -15.83
N HIS A 21 3.26 -18.47 -16.33
CA HIS A 21 3.23 -18.80 -17.75
C HIS A 21 1.80 -18.98 -18.27
N ALA A 22 0.94 -19.68 -17.52
CA ALA A 22 -0.47 -19.84 -17.85
C ALA A 22 -1.19 -18.48 -17.91
N LEU A 23 -1.00 -17.62 -16.89
CA LEU A 23 -1.56 -16.27 -16.89
C LEU A 23 -1.10 -15.46 -18.11
N LYS A 24 0.18 -15.53 -18.45
CA LYS A 24 0.75 -14.85 -19.62
C LYS A 24 0.10 -15.34 -20.93
N ILE A 25 -0.09 -16.65 -21.10
CA ILE A 25 -0.78 -17.22 -22.27
C ILE A 25 -2.22 -16.68 -22.36
N ILE A 26 -2.96 -16.73 -21.25
CA ILE A 26 -4.35 -16.26 -21.19
C ILE A 26 -4.44 -14.79 -21.58
N LEU A 27 -3.60 -13.94 -20.99
CA LEU A 27 -3.62 -12.51 -21.22
C LEU A 27 -3.13 -12.11 -22.62
N LEU A 28 -2.26 -12.88 -23.25
CA LEU A 28 -1.83 -12.65 -24.63
C LEU A 28 -2.79 -13.22 -25.68
N ASP A 29 -3.71 -14.10 -25.27
CA ASP A 29 -4.59 -14.87 -26.16
C ASP A 29 -3.81 -15.77 -27.14
N ASN A 30 -2.72 -16.34 -26.66
CA ASN A 30 -1.93 -17.30 -27.43
C ASN A 30 -2.52 -18.71 -27.26
N PRO A 31 -2.59 -19.55 -28.31
CA PRO A 31 -2.92 -20.96 -28.13
C PRO A 31 -1.83 -21.64 -27.28
N PRO A 32 -2.19 -22.55 -26.34
CA PRO A 32 -1.20 -23.28 -25.57
C PRO A 32 -0.27 -24.09 -26.50
N PRO A 33 1.02 -24.22 -26.17
CA PRO A 33 1.95 -24.98 -27.01
C PRO A 33 1.47 -26.43 -27.17
N ASN A 34 1.44 -26.92 -28.40
CA ASN A 34 1.10 -28.30 -28.73
C ASN A 34 1.95 -29.28 -27.89
N GLN A 35 1.37 -30.44 -27.55
CA GLN A 35 1.82 -31.48 -26.60
C GLN A 35 3.18 -32.16 -26.85
N TYR A 36 4.18 -31.50 -27.44
CA TYR A 36 5.54 -32.04 -27.58
C TYR A 36 6.57 -31.10 -26.94
N PRO A 37 7.37 -31.57 -25.96
CA PRO A 37 8.38 -30.75 -25.30
C PRO A 37 9.53 -30.49 -26.28
N GLN A 38 9.61 -29.28 -26.82
CA GLN A 38 10.89 -28.74 -27.25
C GLN A 38 11.59 -28.13 -26.03
N ALA A 39 12.87 -28.46 -25.90
CA ALA A 39 13.70 -28.14 -24.75
C ALA A 39 13.58 -26.65 -24.36
N VAL A 40 13.09 -26.44 -23.14
CA VAL A 40 13.02 -25.13 -22.48
C VAL A 40 14.46 -24.71 -22.17
N THR A 41 15.03 -23.87 -23.03
CA THR A 41 16.26 -23.15 -22.72
C THR A 41 15.92 -21.82 -22.05
N ASP A 42 16.79 -21.43 -21.14
CA ASP A 42 16.68 -20.43 -20.09
C ASP A 42 15.79 -19.20 -20.32
N THR A 43 14.98 -18.96 -19.28
CA THR A 43 14.53 -17.69 -18.69
C THR A 43 15.19 -16.41 -19.23
N THR A 44 14.90 -16.08 -20.47
CA THR A 44 15.18 -14.76 -21.04
C THR A 44 14.08 -14.44 -22.03
N THR A 45 13.49 -13.26 -21.83
CA THR A 45 12.64 -12.52 -22.75
C THR A 45 12.86 -12.88 -24.22
N ALA A 46 11.98 -13.70 -24.78
CA ALA A 46 11.72 -13.74 -26.20
C ALA A 46 10.32 -13.13 -26.42
N SER A 47 10.31 -11.90 -26.95
CA SER A 47 9.21 -11.41 -27.76
C SER A 47 9.02 -12.37 -28.93
N GLU A 48 7.78 -12.73 -29.26
CA GLU A 48 7.34 -12.95 -30.64
C GLU A 48 5.84 -13.32 -30.63
N THR A 49 5.01 -12.31 -30.34
CA THR A 49 3.79 -12.21 -31.13
C THR A 49 4.28 -12.00 -32.57
N GLN A 50 3.95 -12.93 -33.46
CA GLN A 50 4.29 -12.86 -34.87
C GLN A 50 4.07 -11.46 -35.44
N ALA A 51 5.03 -11.02 -36.24
CA ALA A 51 5.03 -9.81 -37.05
C ALA A 51 3.85 -9.77 -38.05
N ARG A 52 2.64 -9.49 -37.56
CA ARG A 52 1.45 -9.27 -38.41
C ARG A 52 0.68 -7.98 -38.12
N SER A 53 1.17 -7.09 -37.27
CA SER A 53 0.64 -5.72 -37.22
C SER A 53 1.73 -4.72 -36.84
N ASN A 54 1.69 -3.52 -37.43
CA ASN A 54 2.52 -2.37 -37.07
C ASN A 54 2.19 -1.82 -35.65
N GLN A 55 1.59 -2.63 -34.77
CA GLN A 55 1.18 -2.19 -33.44
C GLN A 55 2.23 -2.57 -32.38
N PRO A 56 2.48 -1.69 -31.39
CA PRO A 56 3.35 -2.00 -30.26
C PRO A 56 2.94 -3.28 -29.54
N PRO A 57 3.90 -4.11 -29.07
CA PRO A 57 3.57 -5.37 -28.39
C PRO A 57 2.92 -5.13 -27.02
N LEU A 58 2.19 -6.14 -26.53
CA LEU A 58 1.78 -6.24 -25.13
C LEU A 58 2.82 -7.05 -24.36
N ILE A 59 3.50 -6.42 -23.41
CA ILE A 59 4.49 -7.03 -22.53
C ILE A 59 3.82 -7.46 -21.24
N ILE A 60 4.14 -8.67 -20.77
CA ILE A 60 3.70 -9.20 -19.46
C ILE A 60 4.94 -9.71 -18.75
N THR A 61 5.30 -9.05 -17.64
CA THR A 61 6.52 -9.33 -16.90
C THR A 61 6.22 -9.42 -15.40
N PRO A 62 6.85 -10.35 -14.66
CA PRO A 62 6.77 -10.31 -13.22
C PRO A 62 7.64 -9.16 -12.68
N VAL A 63 7.25 -8.60 -11.54
CA VAL A 63 8.04 -7.64 -10.76
C VAL A 63 8.08 -8.08 -9.30
N GLY A 64 8.51 -7.20 -8.39
CA GLY A 64 8.44 -7.45 -6.95
C GLY A 64 9.28 -8.63 -6.45
N SER A 65 8.83 -9.26 -5.37
CA SER A 65 9.60 -10.27 -4.63
C SER A 65 9.84 -11.55 -5.45
N PHE A 66 8.87 -11.92 -6.29
CA PHE A 66 8.97 -13.08 -7.18
C PHE A 66 10.07 -12.88 -8.22
N ALA A 67 10.04 -11.75 -8.93
CA ALA A 67 11.04 -11.45 -9.94
C ALA A 67 12.43 -11.21 -9.31
N LEU A 68 12.51 -10.60 -8.14
CA LEU A 68 13.79 -10.45 -7.42
C LEU A 68 14.35 -11.81 -6.95
N GLY A 69 13.51 -12.84 -6.77
CA GLY A 69 13.93 -14.16 -6.31
C GLY A 69 14.02 -14.28 -4.78
N VAL A 70 13.31 -13.41 -4.05
CA VAL A 70 13.24 -13.37 -2.58
C VAL A 70 11.83 -13.70 -2.05
N HIS A 71 10.95 -14.19 -2.91
CA HIS A 71 9.60 -14.65 -2.57
C HIS A 71 9.61 -15.88 -1.66
N THR A 72 8.58 -16.00 -0.83
CA THR A 72 8.29 -17.16 0.03
C THR A 72 7.08 -17.93 -0.50
N SER A 73 6.78 -19.09 0.09
CA SER A 73 5.61 -19.91 -0.25
C SER A 73 4.27 -19.17 -0.07
N SER A 74 4.23 -18.17 0.81
CA SER A 74 3.07 -17.30 1.05
C SER A 74 3.06 -16.01 0.23
N SER A 75 4.08 -15.74 -0.59
CA SER A 75 4.11 -14.50 -1.39
C SER A 75 3.16 -14.59 -2.59
N ASP A 76 2.60 -13.46 -3.00
CA ASP A 76 1.94 -13.26 -4.29
C ASP A 76 2.98 -13.15 -5.44
N ILE A 77 2.47 -12.98 -6.67
CA ILE A 77 3.27 -12.64 -7.85
C ILE A 77 2.76 -11.32 -8.41
N ASP A 78 3.52 -10.25 -8.19
CA ASP A 78 3.30 -8.97 -8.84
C ASP A 78 3.57 -9.07 -10.35
N VAL A 79 2.60 -8.64 -11.17
CA VAL A 79 2.71 -8.66 -12.64
C VAL A 79 2.45 -7.27 -13.20
N LEU A 80 3.40 -6.80 -14.00
CA LEU A 80 3.27 -5.57 -14.76
C LEU A 80 3.01 -5.91 -16.22
N ALA A 81 1.89 -5.43 -16.74
CA ALA A 81 1.59 -5.40 -18.16
C ALA A 81 1.89 -4.02 -18.75
N ILE A 82 2.52 -3.98 -19.92
CA ILE A 82 2.91 -2.73 -20.60
C ILE A 82 2.50 -2.83 -22.06
N GLY A 83 1.74 -1.87 -22.57
CA GLY A 83 1.24 -1.96 -23.95
C GLY A 83 0.67 -0.67 -24.52
N PRO A 84 0.08 -0.74 -25.72
CA PRO A 84 -0.48 0.42 -26.41
C PRO A 84 -1.92 0.75 -26.04
N PHE A 85 -2.62 -0.15 -25.34
CA PHE A 85 -4.04 0.02 -25.02
C PHE A 85 -4.26 1.08 -23.95
N SER A 86 -5.47 1.66 -23.93
CA SER A 86 -5.94 2.38 -22.74
C SER A 86 -6.07 1.42 -21.56
N THR A 87 -5.98 1.95 -20.34
CA THR A 87 -6.15 1.14 -19.11
C THR A 87 -7.48 0.39 -19.09
N ASN A 88 -8.58 1.06 -19.43
CA ASN A 88 -9.91 0.45 -19.48
C ASN A 88 -9.98 -0.67 -20.52
N THR A 89 -9.50 -0.41 -21.74
CA THR A 89 -9.46 -1.42 -22.81
C THR A 89 -8.65 -2.65 -22.39
N PHE A 90 -7.48 -2.45 -21.78
CA PHE A 90 -6.66 -3.56 -21.31
C PHE A 90 -7.39 -4.41 -20.28
N PHE A 91 -7.96 -3.80 -19.23
CA PHE A 91 -8.64 -4.57 -18.17
C PHE A 91 -9.91 -5.24 -18.67
N SER A 92 -10.69 -4.61 -19.55
CA SER A 92 -11.84 -5.26 -20.19
C SER A 92 -11.44 -6.50 -20.99
N LEU A 93 -10.38 -6.41 -21.79
CA LEU A 93 -9.85 -7.55 -22.54
C LEU A 93 -9.28 -8.63 -21.62
N ALA A 94 -8.53 -8.24 -20.58
CA ALA A 94 -7.97 -9.18 -19.60
C ALA A 94 -9.07 -9.96 -18.88
N ILE A 95 -10.12 -9.28 -18.40
CA ILE A 95 -11.26 -9.91 -17.73
C ILE A 95 -11.98 -10.87 -18.68
N GLN A 96 -12.26 -10.45 -19.92
CA GLN A 96 -12.90 -11.30 -20.92
C GLN A 96 -12.07 -12.57 -21.19
N ARG A 97 -10.75 -12.42 -21.36
CA ARG A 97 -9.83 -13.54 -21.61
C ARG A 97 -9.74 -14.49 -20.42
N LEU A 98 -9.67 -13.95 -19.19
CA LEU A 98 -9.67 -14.73 -17.96
C LEU A 98 -10.96 -15.53 -17.81
N ARG A 99 -12.14 -14.89 -17.96
CA ARG A 99 -13.44 -15.59 -17.90
C ARG A 99 -13.55 -16.72 -18.92
N ARG A 100 -13.12 -16.47 -20.16
CA ARG A 100 -13.08 -17.50 -21.21
C ARG A 100 -12.11 -18.65 -20.86
N ALA A 101 -10.96 -18.34 -20.28
CA ALA A 101 -10.01 -19.36 -19.82
C ALA A 101 -10.57 -20.19 -18.67
N SER A 102 -11.29 -19.58 -17.72
CA SER A 102 -11.96 -20.28 -16.61
C SER A 102 -12.96 -21.33 -17.10
N SER A 103 -13.64 -21.09 -18.23
CA SER A 103 -14.57 -22.05 -18.84
C SER A 103 -13.91 -23.03 -19.83
N SER A 104 -12.61 -22.89 -20.11
CA SER A 104 -11.92 -23.71 -21.10
C SER A 104 -11.32 -24.98 -20.46
N PRO A 105 -11.54 -26.17 -21.05
CA PRO A 105 -10.88 -27.40 -20.59
C PRO A 105 -9.34 -27.30 -20.57
N LEU A 106 -8.75 -26.45 -21.43
CA LEU A 106 -7.31 -26.26 -21.55
C LEU A 106 -6.66 -25.65 -20.30
N PHE A 107 -7.41 -24.87 -19.53
CA PHE A 107 -6.93 -24.20 -18.31
C PHE A 107 -7.58 -24.75 -17.04
N SER A 108 -8.31 -25.86 -17.14
CA SER A 108 -9.01 -26.51 -16.02
C SER A 108 -8.08 -26.89 -14.86
N SER A 109 -6.85 -27.31 -15.15
CA SER A 109 -5.82 -27.61 -14.14
C SER A 109 -5.27 -26.36 -13.43
N TYR A 110 -5.37 -25.18 -14.07
CA TYR A 110 -4.89 -23.91 -13.52
C TYR A 110 -6.01 -23.12 -12.82
N GLN A 111 -7.28 -23.40 -13.09
CA GLN A 111 -8.45 -22.77 -12.45
C GLN A 111 -8.30 -21.25 -12.28
N PRO A 112 -8.13 -20.46 -13.36
CA PRO A 112 -7.97 -19.02 -13.25
C PRO A 112 -9.25 -18.41 -12.66
N LYS A 113 -9.10 -17.57 -11.64
CA LYS A 113 -10.21 -16.84 -11.00
C LYS A 113 -9.83 -15.37 -10.86
N ILE A 114 -10.77 -14.48 -11.16
CA ILE A 114 -10.64 -13.07 -10.82
C ILE A 114 -11.06 -12.95 -9.36
N LEU A 115 -10.18 -12.39 -8.52
CA LEU A 115 -10.50 -12.11 -7.12
C LEU A 115 -11.17 -10.74 -7.04
N ARG A 116 -10.49 -9.65 -7.37
CA ARG A 116 -11.15 -8.33 -7.35
C ARG A 116 -10.47 -7.32 -8.24
N ARG A 117 -11.21 -6.27 -8.56
CA ARG A 117 -10.67 -5.07 -9.16
C ARG A 117 -10.50 -4.01 -8.08
N ILE A 118 -9.31 -3.44 -7.98
CA ILE A 118 -8.95 -2.43 -7.00
C ILE A 118 -8.69 -1.13 -7.72
N TYR A 119 -9.26 -0.06 -7.18
CA TYR A 119 -8.98 1.30 -7.58
C TYR A 119 -8.16 1.95 -6.47
N SER A 120 -7.06 2.60 -6.84
CA SER A 120 -6.17 3.29 -5.90
C SER A 120 -5.65 4.56 -6.55
N SER A 121 -5.01 5.43 -5.76
CA SER A 121 -4.28 6.60 -6.25
C SER A 121 -3.17 6.27 -7.26
N THR A 122 -2.68 5.03 -7.28
CA THR A 122 -1.68 4.55 -8.26
C THR A 122 -2.29 3.99 -9.54
N GLY A 123 -3.63 3.92 -9.60
CA GLY A 123 -4.44 3.42 -10.70
C GLY A 123 -5.12 2.09 -10.38
N THR A 124 -5.69 1.48 -11.42
CA THR A 124 -6.39 0.20 -11.36
C THR A 124 -5.43 -0.98 -11.27
N MET A 125 -5.75 -1.93 -10.39
CA MET A 125 -5.12 -3.25 -10.27
C MET A 125 -6.18 -4.35 -10.32
N LEU A 126 -5.80 -5.52 -10.83
CA LEU A 126 -6.63 -6.73 -10.82
C LEU A 126 -5.95 -7.81 -9.99
N GLU A 127 -6.54 -8.17 -8.86
CA GLU A 127 -6.12 -9.34 -8.09
C GLU A 127 -6.79 -10.58 -8.69
N LEU A 128 -6.01 -11.63 -8.89
CA LEU A 128 -6.47 -12.89 -9.49
C LEU A 128 -5.74 -14.08 -8.88
N SER A 129 -6.29 -15.28 -9.02
CA SER A 129 -5.62 -16.52 -8.67
C SER A 129 -5.50 -17.44 -9.88
N VAL A 130 -4.32 -18.04 -10.04
CA VAL A 130 -4.05 -19.07 -11.05
C VAL A 130 -3.24 -20.16 -10.36
N ASN A 131 -3.72 -21.40 -10.40
CA ASN A 131 -3.14 -22.56 -9.74
C ASN A 131 -2.95 -22.32 -8.23
N GLN A 132 -3.97 -21.74 -7.59
CA GLN A 132 -3.97 -21.32 -6.18
C GLN A 132 -2.86 -20.34 -5.80
N ILE A 133 -2.21 -19.71 -6.78
CA ILE A 133 -1.22 -18.66 -6.56
C ILE A 133 -1.87 -17.33 -6.89
N LYS A 134 -1.71 -16.37 -5.99
CA LYS A 134 -2.25 -15.02 -6.14
C LYS A 134 -1.34 -14.17 -7.02
N PHE A 135 -1.97 -13.32 -7.80
CA PHE A 135 -1.32 -12.38 -8.71
C PHE A 135 -1.95 -11.01 -8.58
N ASP A 136 -1.08 -10.01 -8.58
CA ASP A 136 -1.45 -8.60 -8.59
C ASP A 136 -1.10 -8.04 -9.98
N LEU A 137 -2.11 -7.91 -10.84
CA LEU A 137 -1.93 -7.47 -12.22
C LEU A 137 -2.13 -5.96 -12.34
N GLN A 138 -1.06 -5.25 -12.65
CA GLN A 138 -1.06 -3.83 -12.96
C GLN A 138 -0.83 -3.59 -14.45
N TYR A 139 -1.32 -2.46 -14.96
CA TYR A 139 -1.15 -2.08 -16.37
C TYR A 139 -0.63 -0.67 -16.58
N CYS A 140 0.39 -0.54 -17.42
CA CYS A 140 1.01 0.70 -17.84
C CYS A 140 0.78 0.96 -19.35
N PRO A 141 0.00 1.97 -19.73
CA PRO A 141 -0.19 2.36 -21.13
C PRO A 141 1.04 3.11 -21.65
N ALA A 142 2.06 2.37 -22.13
CA ALA A 142 3.33 2.92 -22.57
C ALA A 142 3.87 2.19 -23.81
N ALA A 143 3.25 2.44 -24.97
CA ALA A 143 3.58 1.86 -26.27
C ALA A 143 5.08 1.92 -26.63
N HIS A 144 5.72 3.09 -26.42
CA HIS A 144 7.14 3.27 -26.73
C HIS A 144 8.04 2.42 -25.82
N ILE A 145 7.70 2.32 -24.53
CA ILE A 145 8.41 1.48 -23.57
C ILE A 145 8.24 0.00 -23.94
N ALA A 146 7.01 -0.43 -24.25
CA ALA A 146 6.71 -1.79 -24.66
C ALA A 146 7.50 -2.21 -25.92
N SER A 147 7.58 -1.33 -26.92
CA SER A 147 8.29 -1.60 -28.18
C SER A 147 9.80 -1.79 -28.02
N ASN A 148 10.38 -1.23 -26.94
CA ASN A 148 11.81 -1.31 -26.66
C ASN A 148 12.13 -2.19 -25.44
N TRP A 149 11.17 -2.99 -24.99
CA TRP A 149 11.33 -3.83 -23.81
C TRP A 149 12.17 -5.09 -24.09
N PRO A 150 12.99 -5.59 -23.15
CA PRO A 150 13.42 -4.96 -21.89
C PRO A 150 14.61 -4.01 -22.09
N ARG A 151 15.17 -3.93 -23.30
CA ARG A 151 16.40 -3.20 -23.63
C ARG A 151 16.40 -1.75 -23.11
N ILE A 152 15.24 -1.09 -23.13
CA ILE A 152 15.10 0.28 -22.68
C ILE A 152 15.52 0.51 -21.22
N LEU A 153 15.39 -0.51 -20.35
CA LEU A 153 15.79 -0.41 -18.94
C LEU A 153 17.32 -0.26 -18.77
N SER A 154 18.10 -0.87 -19.66
CA SER A 154 19.56 -0.82 -19.62
C SER A 154 20.16 0.28 -20.50
N THR A 155 19.57 0.53 -21.68
CA THR A 155 20.12 1.50 -22.65
C THR A 155 19.75 2.95 -22.36
N ALA A 156 18.68 3.19 -21.61
CA ALA A 156 18.26 4.54 -21.22
C ALA A 156 18.42 4.74 -19.71
N PRO A 157 19.56 5.23 -19.22
CA PRO A 157 19.76 5.47 -17.80
C PRO A 157 18.84 6.58 -17.25
N PRO A 158 18.74 6.71 -15.91
CA PRO A 158 18.00 7.80 -15.27
C PRO A 158 18.45 9.16 -15.80
N GLY A 159 17.48 9.97 -16.25
CA GLY A 159 17.73 11.28 -16.89
C GLY A 159 17.65 11.28 -18.42
N ASN A 160 17.53 10.11 -19.06
CA ASN A 160 17.20 10.03 -20.49
C ASN A 160 15.77 10.57 -20.75
N ALA A 161 15.58 11.29 -21.86
CA ALA A 161 14.30 11.87 -22.27
C ALA A 161 13.15 10.84 -22.38
N VAL A 162 13.46 9.56 -22.63
CA VAL A 162 12.46 8.49 -22.65
C VAL A 162 11.74 8.31 -21.30
N TRP A 163 12.36 8.75 -20.19
CA TRP A 163 11.79 8.73 -18.85
C TRP A 163 11.13 10.06 -18.46
N SER A 164 10.99 11.00 -19.39
CA SER A 164 10.19 12.21 -19.22
C SER A 164 8.70 11.89 -19.41
N LEU A 165 8.19 10.95 -18.59
CA LEU A 165 6.82 10.47 -18.61
C LEU A 165 6.00 11.09 -17.47
N PRO A 166 4.65 11.11 -17.57
CA PRO A 166 3.81 11.53 -16.45
C PRO A 166 4.10 10.75 -15.17
N ALA A 167 3.97 11.40 -14.01
CA ALA A 167 4.28 10.81 -12.71
C ALA A 167 3.58 9.46 -12.48
N LEU A 168 2.28 9.36 -12.82
CA LEU A 168 1.51 8.12 -12.70
C LEU A 168 2.09 6.96 -13.55
N THR A 169 2.54 7.25 -14.77
CA THR A 169 3.19 6.27 -15.65
C THR A 169 4.52 5.81 -15.05
N LEU A 170 5.31 6.74 -14.50
CA LEU A 170 6.57 6.42 -13.82
C LEU A 170 6.34 5.60 -12.55
N THR A 171 5.29 5.87 -11.77
CA THR A 171 4.90 5.07 -10.59
C THR A 171 4.67 3.62 -10.98
N LYS A 172 3.92 3.37 -12.06
CA LYS A 172 3.65 2.00 -12.57
C LYS A 172 4.91 1.30 -13.08
N LEU A 173 5.83 2.05 -13.69
CA LEU A 173 7.11 1.51 -14.18
C LEU A 173 8.16 1.37 -13.07
N LYS A 174 7.91 1.91 -11.88
CA LYS A 174 8.89 2.01 -10.79
C LYS A 174 9.42 0.64 -10.37
N ALA A 175 8.54 -0.31 -10.08
CA ALA A 175 8.93 -1.65 -9.64
C ALA A 175 9.84 -2.37 -10.66
N ALA A 176 9.55 -2.22 -11.94
CA ALA A 176 10.38 -2.76 -13.02
C ALA A 176 11.76 -2.08 -13.11
N ARG A 177 11.80 -0.75 -13.04
CA ARG A 177 13.04 0.03 -13.09
C ARG A 177 13.94 -0.28 -11.88
N ASP A 178 13.35 -0.29 -10.69
CA ASP A 178 14.02 -0.61 -9.43
C ASP A 178 14.62 -2.03 -9.47
N LEU A 179 13.83 -3.01 -9.94
CA LEU A 179 14.29 -4.40 -10.08
C LEU A 179 15.47 -4.54 -11.05
N ASP A 180 15.37 -3.93 -12.24
CA ASP A 180 16.43 -3.98 -13.24
C ASP A 180 17.72 -3.32 -12.74
N TYR A 181 17.60 -2.14 -12.12
CA TYR A 181 18.74 -1.47 -11.51
C TYR A 181 19.40 -2.33 -10.42
N LEU A 182 18.60 -2.92 -9.52
CA LEU A 182 19.11 -3.76 -8.45
C LEU A 182 19.87 -4.97 -9.00
N ARG A 183 19.29 -5.68 -9.99
CA ARG A 183 19.93 -6.83 -10.64
C ARG A 183 21.26 -6.48 -11.32
N ARG A 184 21.38 -5.29 -11.91
CA ARG A 184 22.59 -4.84 -12.61
C ARG A 184 23.69 -4.32 -11.68
N THR A 185 23.33 -3.88 -10.48
CA THR A 185 24.26 -3.11 -9.63
C THR A 185 24.63 -3.80 -8.32
N VAL A 186 23.86 -4.82 -7.90
CA VAL A 186 24.25 -5.66 -6.77
C VAL A 186 25.43 -6.55 -7.18
N PRO A 187 26.49 -6.65 -6.35
CA PRO A 187 27.69 -7.40 -6.69
C PRO A 187 27.46 -8.89 -6.99
N ASP A 188 26.82 -9.63 -6.09
CA ASP A 188 26.38 -11.01 -6.29
C ASP A 188 24.90 -11.17 -5.88
N LEU A 189 24.07 -11.54 -6.85
CA LEU A 189 22.63 -11.63 -6.64
C LEU A 189 22.23 -12.81 -5.74
N ALA A 190 23.00 -13.90 -5.71
CA ALA A 190 22.74 -15.05 -4.84
C ALA A 190 23.03 -14.72 -3.38
N VAL A 191 24.17 -14.06 -3.09
CA VAL A 191 24.51 -13.56 -1.75
C VAL A 191 23.43 -12.58 -1.27
N PHE A 192 23.07 -11.60 -2.10
CA PHE A 192 22.04 -10.62 -1.78
C PHE A 192 20.67 -11.26 -1.49
N ARG A 193 20.22 -12.20 -2.34
CA ARG A 193 18.94 -12.90 -2.13
C ARG A 193 18.93 -13.67 -0.81
N THR A 194 20.04 -14.28 -0.45
CA THR A 194 20.17 -15.08 0.76
C THR A 194 20.16 -14.18 2.00
N ALA A 195 20.94 -13.10 2.00
CA ALA A 195 20.94 -12.10 3.07
C ALA A 195 19.59 -11.38 3.20
N HIS A 196 18.93 -11.05 2.09
CA HIS A 196 17.58 -10.46 2.10
C HIS A 196 16.57 -11.40 2.77
N ARG A 197 16.62 -12.70 2.47
CA ARG A 197 15.76 -13.70 3.11
C ARG A 197 16.05 -13.80 4.60
N ALA A 198 17.31 -13.79 5.02
CA ALA A 198 17.69 -13.77 6.42
C ALA A 198 17.13 -12.52 7.15
N VAL A 199 17.38 -11.31 6.63
CA VAL A 199 16.86 -10.07 7.23
C VAL A 199 15.33 -10.06 7.26
N ARG A 200 14.66 -10.53 6.19
CA ARG A 200 13.20 -10.64 6.17
C ARG A 200 12.68 -11.60 7.23
N SER A 201 13.29 -12.78 7.38
CA SER A 201 12.89 -13.77 8.37
C SER A 201 13.09 -13.26 9.79
N TRP A 202 14.25 -12.66 10.07
CA TRP A 202 14.51 -11.96 11.33
C TRP A 202 13.44 -10.89 11.61
N ALA A 203 13.14 -10.02 10.64
CA ALA A 203 12.18 -8.93 10.83
C ALA A 203 10.76 -9.47 11.11
N LYS A 204 10.36 -10.57 10.46
CA LYS A 204 9.08 -11.24 10.75
C LYS A 204 9.08 -11.84 12.15
N ALA A 205 10.13 -12.58 12.50
CA ALA A 205 10.25 -13.24 13.80
C ALA A 205 10.22 -12.23 14.96
N ARG A 206 10.84 -11.05 14.80
CA ARG A 206 10.88 -9.99 15.82
C ARG A 206 9.69 -9.04 15.82
N GLY A 207 8.69 -9.27 14.98
CA GLY A 207 7.51 -8.42 14.90
C GLY A 207 7.81 -7.01 14.36
N VAL A 208 8.75 -6.89 13.42
CA VAL A 208 9.15 -5.62 12.77
C VAL A 208 9.09 -5.71 11.23
N TYR A 209 8.22 -6.57 10.70
CA TYR A 209 7.93 -6.71 9.27
C TYR A 209 6.44 -6.47 8.98
N ALA A 210 6.08 -5.21 8.70
CA ALA A 210 4.80 -4.80 8.14
C ALA A 210 4.83 -3.31 7.80
N GLN A 211 5.04 -2.98 6.53
CA GLN A 211 5.13 -1.60 6.07
C GLN A 211 3.91 -0.75 6.46
N ARG A 212 2.70 -1.33 6.43
CA ARG A 212 1.47 -0.64 6.81
C ARG A 212 1.45 -0.14 8.25
N PHE A 213 2.13 -0.84 9.17
CA PHE A 213 2.24 -0.46 10.58
C PHE A 213 3.53 0.33 10.87
N GLY A 214 4.17 0.87 9.83
CA GLY A 214 5.35 1.70 9.95
C GLY A 214 6.66 0.94 10.19
N TYR A 215 6.66 -0.38 9.98
CA TYR A 215 7.86 -1.23 10.09
C TYR A 215 8.50 -1.50 8.72
N LEU A 216 9.46 -2.43 8.66
CA LEU A 216 10.12 -2.80 7.40
C LEU A 216 9.15 -3.55 6.47
N GLY A 217 9.38 -3.38 5.17
CA GLY A 217 8.82 -4.19 4.09
C GLY A 217 9.92 -4.64 3.13
N GLY A 218 9.54 -5.34 2.06
CA GLY A 218 10.49 -5.92 1.12
C GLY A 218 11.35 -4.87 0.40
N ILE A 219 10.77 -3.71 0.05
CA ILE A 219 11.51 -2.65 -0.63
C ILE A 219 12.49 -1.94 0.29
N GLN A 220 12.13 -1.69 1.56
CA GLN A 220 13.00 -1.07 2.56
C GLN A 220 14.23 -1.97 2.79
N ILE A 221 14.00 -3.28 3.03
CA ILE A 221 15.09 -4.26 3.17
C ILE A 221 15.97 -4.28 1.92
N SER A 222 15.37 -4.28 0.72
CA SER A 222 16.13 -4.30 -0.53
C SER A 222 17.04 -3.08 -0.70
N VAL A 223 16.53 -1.88 -0.43
CA VAL A 223 17.31 -0.63 -0.50
C VAL A 223 18.43 -0.64 0.53
N MET A 224 18.08 -0.91 1.79
CA MET A 224 19.00 -0.89 2.92
C MET A 224 20.14 -1.90 2.73
N LEU A 225 19.81 -3.14 2.38
CA LEU A 225 20.78 -4.20 2.16
C LEU A 225 21.65 -3.94 0.92
N ALA A 226 21.07 -3.42 -0.16
CA ALA A 226 21.84 -3.11 -1.38
C ALA A 226 22.86 -2.00 -1.10
N ARG A 227 22.51 -0.99 -0.30
CA ARG A 227 23.44 0.07 0.13
C ARG A 227 24.63 -0.51 0.87
N VAL A 228 24.37 -1.30 1.92
CA VAL A 228 25.42 -1.94 2.74
C VAL A 228 26.30 -2.84 1.86
N TYR A 229 25.68 -3.67 1.02
CA TYR A 229 26.45 -4.60 0.19
C TYR A 229 27.36 -3.88 -0.82
N LYS A 230 26.86 -2.83 -1.48
CA LYS A 230 27.67 -2.04 -2.39
C LYS A 230 28.82 -1.33 -1.67
N ALA A 231 28.58 -0.79 -0.47
CA ALA A 231 29.63 -0.16 0.33
C ALA A 231 30.73 -1.15 0.76
N LEU A 232 30.36 -2.35 1.21
CA LEU A 232 31.31 -3.42 1.53
C LEU A 232 32.10 -3.87 0.30
N ALA A 233 31.42 -4.06 -0.84
CA ALA A 233 32.08 -4.48 -2.07
C ALA A 233 33.06 -3.43 -2.61
N LEU A 234 32.78 -2.13 -2.41
CA LEU A 234 33.69 -1.05 -2.77
C LEU A 234 34.95 -1.01 -1.89
N THR A 235 34.84 -1.37 -0.61
CA THR A 235 35.96 -1.31 0.35
C THR A 235 36.80 -2.59 0.34
N GLN A 236 36.18 -3.76 0.19
CA GLN A 236 36.84 -5.06 0.33
C GLN A 236 37.00 -5.84 -0.99
N GLY A 237 36.31 -5.42 -2.04
CA GLY A 237 36.19 -6.16 -3.31
C GLY A 237 35.02 -7.14 -3.32
N VAL A 238 34.41 -7.33 -4.50
CA VAL A 238 33.18 -8.11 -4.71
C VAL A 238 33.26 -9.56 -4.22
N THR A 239 34.41 -10.22 -4.40
CA THR A 239 34.57 -11.66 -4.14
C THR A 239 34.74 -12.02 -2.67
N ARG A 240 34.83 -11.04 -1.76
CA ARG A 240 35.14 -11.28 -0.34
C ARG A 240 33.93 -11.23 0.59
N VAL A 241 32.83 -10.62 0.16
CA VAL A 241 31.68 -10.39 1.03
C VAL A 241 30.75 -11.60 1.03
N GLY A 242 30.74 -12.33 2.14
CA GLY A 242 29.83 -13.45 2.40
C GLY A 242 28.45 -13.03 2.90
N VAL A 243 27.51 -13.99 2.98
CA VAL A 243 26.15 -13.75 3.52
C VAL A 243 26.20 -13.31 4.98
N GLU A 244 27.00 -13.98 5.80
CA GLU A 244 27.08 -13.73 7.25
C GLU A 244 27.62 -12.33 7.55
N GLU A 245 28.72 -11.96 6.88
CA GLU A 245 29.31 -10.62 6.97
C GLU A 245 28.34 -9.54 6.50
N LEU A 246 27.63 -9.77 5.40
CA LEU A 246 26.65 -8.81 4.88
C LEU A 246 25.49 -8.61 5.87
N VAL A 247 24.99 -9.69 6.47
CA VAL A 247 23.92 -9.61 7.49
C VAL A 247 24.42 -8.93 8.76
N ALA A 248 25.61 -9.27 9.26
CA ALA A 248 26.20 -8.62 10.43
C ALA A 248 26.43 -7.12 10.20
N SER A 249 26.99 -6.76 9.06
CA SER A 249 27.23 -5.36 8.67
C SER A 249 25.93 -4.57 8.50
N PHE A 250 24.86 -5.22 8.02
CA PHE A 250 23.54 -4.60 7.96
C PHE A 250 23.06 -4.19 9.35
N PHE A 251 23.13 -5.08 10.34
CA PHE A 251 22.70 -4.77 11.70
C PHE A 251 23.63 -3.76 12.38
N GLU A 252 24.94 -3.85 12.15
CA GLU A 252 25.91 -2.88 12.65
C GLU A 252 25.61 -1.45 12.17
N GLU A 253 25.39 -1.28 10.87
CA GLU A 253 25.06 0.00 10.25
C GLU A 253 23.78 0.59 10.84
N TYR A 254 22.69 -0.20 10.83
CA TYR A 254 21.36 0.31 11.19
C TYR A 254 21.08 0.42 12.68
N ALA A 255 21.88 -0.27 13.52
CA ALA A 255 21.89 -0.04 14.97
C ALA A 255 22.51 1.33 15.33
N ARG A 256 23.50 1.80 14.57
CA ARG A 256 24.15 3.11 14.80
C ARG A 256 23.50 4.28 14.04
N PHE A 257 22.60 3.98 13.12
CA PHE A 257 21.99 4.95 12.23
C PHE A 257 21.12 5.99 12.97
N HIS A 258 21.31 7.27 12.67
CA HIS A 258 20.51 8.35 13.27
C HIS A 258 19.21 8.58 12.48
N TRP A 259 18.22 7.72 12.67
CA TRP A 259 16.94 7.74 11.94
C TRP A 259 16.22 9.09 11.90
N GLY A 260 16.30 9.90 12.98
CA GLY A 260 15.69 11.23 13.07
C GLY A 260 16.40 12.32 12.25
N ARG A 261 17.63 12.08 11.79
CA ARG A 261 18.45 13.05 11.05
C ARG A 261 18.81 12.56 9.65
N ASP A 262 19.33 11.34 9.56
CA ASP A 262 19.96 10.81 8.37
C ASP A 262 18.94 10.09 7.48
N MET A 263 19.29 9.89 6.20
CA MET A 263 18.44 9.24 5.18
C MET A 263 19.16 8.03 4.60
N VAL A 264 18.42 6.95 4.37
CA VAL A 264 18.96 5.77 3.69
C VAL A 264 18.70 5.92 2.20
N TYR A 265 19.76 5.95 1.40
CA TYR A 265 19.67 5.94 -0.05
C TYR A 265 20.94 5.35 -0.66
N ASP A 266 20.83 4.92 -1.92
CA ASP A 266 21.93 4.32 -2.66
C ASP A 266 22.80 5.41 -3.31
N GLU A 267 23.95 5.71 -2.71
CA GLU A 267 24.86 6.78 -3.14
C GLU A 267 25.42 6.60 -4.55
N VAL A 268 25.45 5.37 -5.07
CA VAL A 268 25.91 5.09 -6.43
C VAL A 268 24.79 5.13 -7.47
N CYS A 269 23.53 5.32 -7.05
CA CYS A 269 22.40 5.46 -7.96
C CYS A 269 22.57 6.69 -8.88
N PRO A 270 22.48 6.52 -10.22
CA PRO A 270 22.63 7.63 -11.15
C PRO A 270 21.60 8.75 -10.93
N TRP A 271 20.39 8.41 -10.48
CA TRP A 271 19.32 9.39 -10.24
C TRP A 271 19.69 10.36 -9.10
N PHE A 272 20.19 9.83 -7.98
CA PHE A 272 20.65 10.64 -6.85
C PHE A 272 21.91 11.44 -7.18
N ARG A 273 22.86 10.83 -7.90
CA ARG A 273 24.08 11.52 -8.35
C ARG A 273 23.75 12.72 -9.24
N GLN A 274 22.89 12.52 -10.25
CA GLN A 274 22.47 13.58 -11.16
C GLN A 274 21.77 14.73 -10.43
N LYS A 275 20.90 14.42 -9.46
CA LYS A 275 20.22 15.43 -8.65
C LYS A 275 21.20 16.25 -7.80
N ARG A 276 22.15 15.58 -7.16
CA ARG A 276 23.21 16.23 -6.38
C ARG A 276 24.09 17.13 -7.22
N GLU A 277 24.46 16.69 -8.44
CA GLU A 277 25.27 17.48 -9.38
C GLU A 277 24.54 18.73 -9.89
N LYS A 278 23.21 18.66 -10.07
CA LYS A 278 22.40 19.78 -10.61
C LYS A 278 21.95 20.79 -9.56
N GLY A 279 21.72 20.39 -8.30
CA GLY A 279 21.11 21.26 -7.29
C GLY A 279 21.59 21.06 -5.85
N GLY A 280 22.65 20.29 -5.62
CA GLY A 280 23.19 20.02 -4.30
C GLY A 280 22.36 19.01 -3.48
N GLU A 281 22.73 18.81 -2.21
CA GLU A 281 22.15 17.77 -1.34
C GLU A 281 20.65 18.01 -1.05
N LYS A 282 20.22 19.28 -0.94
CA LYS A 282 18.82 19.65 -0.72
C LYS A 282 17.89 19.30 -1.89
N GLU A 283 18.44 19.08 -3.09
CA GLU A 283 17.68 18.64 -4.26
C GLU A 283 17.53 17.12 -4.38
N VAL A 284 18.24 16.33 -3.56
CA VAL A 284 18.13 14.87 -3.55
C VAL A 284 16.80 14.45 -2.92
N TYR A 285 16.52 14.95 -1.72
CA TYR A 285 15.27 14.74 -0.99
C TYR A 285 15.14 15.76 0.14
N ARG A 286 13.94 16.33 0.33
CA ARG A 286 13.65 17.22 1.45
C ARG A 286 12.78 16.49 2.46
N ARG A 287 13.39 16.08 3.57
CA ARG A 287 12.70 15.48 4.72
C ARG A 287 11.69 16.47 5.32
N THR A 288 10.50 15.98 5.63
CA THR A 288 9.48 16.71 6.39
C THR A 288 9.56 16.35 7.87
N SER A 289 9.04 17.20 8.75
CA SER A 289 9.01 16.95 10.20
C SER A 289 8.15 15.74 10.61
N ARG A 290 7.24 15.31 9.74
CA ARG A 290 6.35 14.15 9.97
C ARG A 290 7.05 12.81 9.68
N GLU A 291 8.15 12.82 8.94
CA GLU A 291 8.85 11.59 8.55
C GLU A 291 9.82 11.13 9.64
N ALA A 292 9.42 10.11 10.40
CA ALA A 292 10.28 9.49 11.41
C ALA A 292 11.43 8.66 10.80
N MET A 293 11.19 8.07 9.63
CA MET A 293 12.16 7.26 8.87
C MET A 293 12.16 7.66 7.39
N VAL A 294 13.36 7.77 6.82
CA VAL A 294 13.54 8.08 5.40
C VAL A 294 14.39 7.01 4.75
N VAL A 295 13.74 6.12 4.00
CA VAL A 295 14.39 5.12 3.15
C VAL A 295 13.96 5.38 1.72
N LEU A 296 14.89 5.84 0.89
CA LEU A 296 14.60 6.28 -0.47
C LEU A 296 14.82 5.14 -1.47
N GLY A 297 13.77 4.80 -2.22
CA GLY A 297 13.89 3.96 -3.41
C GLY A 297 14.73 4.65 -4.50
N TRP A 298 15.13 3.90 -5.53
CA TRP A 298 16.14 4.38 -6.48
C TRP A 298 15.65 5.46 -7.44
N PHE A 299 14.39 5.38 -7.87
CA PHE A 299 13.83 6.28 -8.88
C PHE A 299 12.51 6.88 -8.44
N GLY A 300 12.33 8.19 -8.68
CA GLY A 300 11.04 8.85 -8.46
C GLY A 300 9.98 8.50 -9.52
N PRO A 301 8.70 8.85 -9.26
CA PRO A 301 8.18 9.54 -8.07
C PRO A 301 8.01 8.62 -6.85
N GLY A 302 7.66 9.18 -5.68
CA GLY A 302 7.43 8.42 -4.44
C GLY A 302 8.70 7.79 -3.89
N LEU A 303 9.72 8.61 -3.61
CA LEU A 303 11.04 8.12 -3.21
C LEU A 303 11.02 7.48 -1.82
N ASN A 304 10.50 8.17 -0.80
CA ASN A 304 10.49 7.61 0.54
C ASN A 304 9.49 6.44 0.61
N THR A 305 10.01 5.24 0.81
CA THR A 305 9.21 4.02 0.94
C THR A 305 8.70 3.80 2.36
N SER A 306 9.03 4.70 3.29
CA SER A 306 8.78 4.55 4.73
C SER A 306 7.78 5.57 5.29
N GLY A 307 6.87 6.06 4.45
CA GLY A 307 5.91 7.12 4.82
C GLY A 307 4.97 6.78 5.97
N GLN A 308 4.76 5.50 6.28
CA GLN A 308 3.92 5.03 7.39
C GLN A 308 4.70 4.89 8.72
N ALA A 309 6.02 5.10 8.71
CA ALA A 309 6.83 4.95 9.90
C ALA A 309 6.58 6.09 10.90
N SER A 310 6.29 5.72 12.14
CA SER A 310 6.10 6.64 13.25
C SER A 310 7.35 6.70 14.13
N VAL A 311 7.43 7.70 15.02
CA VAL A 311 8.52 7.80 16.01
C VAL A 311 8.60 6.52 16.85
N TRP A 312 7.44 5.93 17.20
CA TRP A 312 7.38 4.69 17.95
C TRP A 312 7.86 3.49 17.13
N SER A 313 7.43 3.32 15.88
CA SER A 313 7.89 2.18 15.06
C SER A 313 9.40 2.24 14.79
N VAL A 314 9.94 3.46 14.60
CA VAL A 314 11.38 3.70 14.45
C VAL A 314 12.15 3.39 15.73
N ARG A 315 11.60 3.72 16.90
CA ARG A 315 12.17 3.32 18.19
C ARG A 315 12.26 1.80 18.30
N THR A 316 11.17 1.07 18.02
CA THR A 316 11.18 -0.41 18.01
C THR A 316 12.24 -0.96 17.05
N LEU A 317 12.31 -0.41 15.82
CA LEU A 317 13.26 -0.85 14.81
C LEU A 317 14.70 -0.66 15.29
N LYS A 318 15.01 0.50 15.87
CA LYS A 318 16.33 0.80 16.41
C LYS A 318 16.70 -0.17 17.53
N GLU A 319 15.82 -0.38 18.50
CA GLU A 319 16.05 -1.31 19.63
C GLU A 319 16.29 -2.74 19.13
N GLU A 320 15.52 -3.21 18.14
CA GLU A 320 15.70 -4.55 17.56
C GLU A 320 16.96 -4.65 16.69
N PHE A 321 17.37 -3.59 15.97
CA PHE A 321 18.65 -3.57 15.26
C PHE A 321 19.84 -3.62 16.23
N GLU A 322 19.80 -2.85 17.33
CA GLU A 322 20.81 -2.88 18.38
C GLU A 322 20.90 -4.26 19.02
N ARG A 323 19.77 -4.89 19.32
CA ARG A 323 19.70 -6.28 19.83
C ARG A 323 20.34 -7.26 18.84
N ALA A 324 19.96 -7.20 17.57
CA ALA A 324 20.48 -8.10 16.54
C ALA A 324 22.00 -7.94 16.34
N ARG A 325 22.49 -6.68 16.31
CA ARG A 325 23.92 -6.38 16.28
C ARG A 325 24.62 -7.00 17.48
N ASP A 326 24.14 -6.75 18.69
CA ASP A 326 24.76 -7.23 19.91
C ASP A 326 24.82 -8.76 19.97
N GLN A 327 23.75 -9.44 19.54
CA GLN A 327 23.72 -10.91 19.47
C GLN A 327 24.76 -11.47 18.49
N LEU A 328 24.95 -10.80 17.34
CA LEU A 328 25.93 -11.20 16.34
C LEU A 328 27.37 -10.87 16.76
N VAL A 329 27.60 -9.73 17.43
CA VAL A 329 28.94 -9.30 17.88
C VAL A 329 29.41 -10.08 19.12
N LYS A 330 28.51 -10.38 20.06
CA LYS A 330 28.85 -11.11 21.30
C LYS A 330 28.89 -12.63 21.12
N GLU A 331 28.73 -13.12 19.89
CA GLU A 331 28.60 -14.55 19.56
C GLU A 331 27.51 -15.26 20.40
N GLU A 332 26.48 -14.52 20.82
CA GLU A 332 25.34 -15.06 21.57
C GLU A 332 24.45 -15.93 20.67
N VAL A 333 24.54 -15.73 19.35
CA VAL A 333 23.87 -16.57 18.37
C VAL A 333 24.55 -17.94 18.29
N ARG A 334 23.96 -18.94 18.94
CA ARG A 334 24.43 -20.33 18.87
C ARG A 334 24.13 -20.96 17.51
N SER A 335 23.08 -20.49 16.84
CA SER A 335 22.72 -20.94 15.50
C SER A 335 21.92 -19.89 14.73
N TRP A 336 22.10 -19.85 13.40
CA TRP A 336 21.26 -19.04 12.51
C TRP A 336 19.78 -19.43 12.56
N LYS A 337 19.45 -20.65 13.01
CA LYS A 337 18.06 -21.08 13.19
C LYS A 337 17.41 -20.26 14.30
N GLU A 338 18.03 -20.26 15.48
CA GLU A 338 17.58 -19.51 16.65
C GLU A 338 17.41 -18.02 16.34
N PHE A 339 18.39 -17.42 15.67
CA PHE A 339 18.37 -16.01 15.28
C PHE A 339 17.21 -15.65 14.31
N LEU A 340 16.85 -16.56 13.40
CA LEU A 340 15.86 -16.30 12.34
C LEU A 340 14.45 -16.79 12.65
N GLU A 341 14.31 -17.76 13.56
CA GLU A 341 13.01 -18.33 13.97
C GLU A 341 12.34 -17.45 15.02
N GLY A 342 13.12 -16.90 15.95
CA GLY A 342 12.66 -16.00 17.00
C GLY A 342 11.42 -16.53 17.73
N SER A 343 11.35 -17.84 17.98
CA SER A 343 10.22 -18.51 18.63
C SER A 343 9.85 -17.91 19.98
N SER A 344 10.79 -17.29 20.68
CA SER A 344 10.56 -16.56 21.93
C SER A 344 10.07 -15.12 21.74
N ALA A 345 10.15 -14.53 20.55
CA ALA A 345 9.96 -13.09 20.38
C ALA A 345 8.53 -12.62 20.69
N ALA A 346 7.53 -13.41 20.28
CA ALA A 346 6.14 -13.11 20.58
C ALA A 346 5.84 -13.28 22.08
N GLU A 347 6.44 -14.28 22.72
CA GLU A 347 6.33 -14.51 24.16
C GLU A 347 7.03 -13.41 24.97
N GLU A 348 8.23 -13.00 24.54
CA GLU A 348 8.95 -11.82 25.04
C GLU A 348 8.08 -10.57 24.93
N PHE A 349 7.36 -10.39 23.82
CA PHE A 349 6.43 -9.29 23.65
C PHE A 349 5.24 -9.39 24.61
N LEU A 350 4.60 -10.56 24.73
CA LEU A 350 3.44 -10.79 25.64
C LEU A 350 3.81 -10.64 27.12
N THR A 351 5.07 -10.88 27.47
CA THR A 351 5.56 -10.75 28.86
C THR A 351 6.25 -9.41 29.15
N GLY A 352 6.65 -8.68 28.10
CA GLY A 352 7.49 -7.49 28.17
C GLY A 352 6.81 -6.23 28.68
N TYR A 353 5.49 -6.12 28.57
CA TYR A 353 4.73 -4.94 29.01
C TYR A 353 3.80 -5.27 30.18
N LYS A 354 3.55 -4.27 31.04
CA LYS A 354 2.62 -4.40 32.18
C LYS A 354 1.15 -4.33 31.75
N SER A 355 0.89 -3.56 30.71
CA SER A 355 -0.43 -3.31 30.15
C SER A 355 -0.36 -3.29 28.63
N TYR A 356 -1.48 -3.60 27.99
CA TYR A 356 -1.62 -3.64 26.55
C TYR A 356 -2.90 -2.93 26.14
N VAL A 357 -2.91 -2.34 24.95
CA VAL A 357 -4.16 -2.19 24.20
C VAL A 357 -4.44 -3.53 23.54
N LYS A 358 -5.61 -4.09 23.79
CA LYS A 358 -6.12 -5.30 23.15
C LYS A 358 -7.29 -4.90 22.27
N VAL A 359 -7.16 -5.17 20.97
CA VAL A 359 -8.24 -5.03 19.99
C VAL A 359 -8.72 -6.43 19.63
N ASP A 360 -9.84 -6.84 20.22
CA ASP A 360 -10.45 -8.13 19.94
C ASP A 360 -11.32 -8.05 18.70
N VAL A 361 -11.26 -9.08 17.86
CA VAL A 361 -12.08 -9.24 16.67
C VAL A 361 -12.66 -10.64 16.62
N GLN A 362 -13.96 -10.73 16.33
CA GLN A 362 -14.67 -11.97 16.09
C GLN A 362 -15.55 -11.84 14.84
N TYR A 363 -15.65 -12.91 14.07
CA TYR A 363 -16.48 -13.01 12.88
C TYR A 363 -17.05 -14.42 12.79
N TRP A 364 -18.37 -14.58 12.82
CA TRP A 364 -19.09 -15.86 12.71
C TRP A 364 -20.06 -15.89 11.53
N GLY A 365 -19.77 -15.08 10.50
CA GLY A 365 -20.59 -15.02 9.30
C GLY A 365 -20.28 -16.13 8.30
N LEU A 366 -21.27 -16.47 7.48
CA LEU A 366 -21.17 -17.53 6.47
C LEU A 366 -20.24 -17.17 5.29
N SER A 367 -19.81 -15.91 5.16
CA SER A 367 -19.05 -15.41 4.02
C SER A 367 -17.60 -15.08 4.39
N PRO A 368 -16.62 -15.94 4.03
CA PRO A 368 -15.20 -15.64 4.22
C PRO A 368 -14.74 -14.37 3.48
N SER A 369 -15.44 -13.92 2.44
CA SER A 369 -15.07 -12.67 1.79
C SER A 369 -15.44 -11.45 2.61
N ARG A 370 -16.62 -11.45 3.22
CA ARG A 370 -17.06 -10.34 4.10
C ARG A 370 -16.18 -10.24 5.34
N GLY A 371 -15.82 -11.36 5.97
CA GLY A 371 -14.88 -11.32 7.10
C GLY A 371 -13.49 -10.77 6.71
N ALA A 372 -13.01 -11.05 5.49
CA ALA A 372 -11.71 -10.58 5.02
C ALA A 372 -11.74 -9.08 4.73
N GLN A 373 -12.85 -8.59 4.18
CA GLN A 373 -13.09 -7.16 4.01
C GLN A 373 -13.14 -6.44 5.36
N PHE A 374 -13.89 -6.98 6.33
CA PHE A 374 -13.98 -6.42 7.67
C PHE A 374 -12.61 -6.33 8.35
N VAL A 375 -11.85 -7.44 8.38
CA VAL A 375 -10.51 -7.45 8.99
C VAL A 375 -9.55 -6.52 8.25
N GLY A 376 -9.58 -6.49 6.91
CA GLY A 376 -8.74 -5.60 6.11
C GLY A 376 -9.03 -4.12 6.36
N TRP A 377 -10.31 -3.77 6.51
CA TRP A 377 -10.74 -2.42 6.88
C TRP A 377 -10.37 -2.07 8.34
N LEU A 378 -10.56 -2.97 9.29
CA LEU A 378 -10.10 -2.79 10.66
C LEU A 378 -8.58 -2.51 10.71
N GLU A 379 -7.79 -3.26 9.94
CA GLU A 379 -6.34 -3.07 9.85
C GLU A 379 -5.94 -1.71 9.27
N SER A 380 -6.69 -1.16 8.32
CA SER A 380 -6.43 0.20 7.79
C SER A 380 -6.73 1.26 8.86
N ARG A 381 -7.80 1.09 9.63
CA ARG A 381 -8.18 1.99 10.72
C ARG A 381 -7.26 1.86 11.94
N LEU A 382 -6.64 0.70 12.19
CA LEU A 382 -5.62 0.54 13.23
C LEU A 382 -4.40 1.46 13.01
N VAL A 383 -4.05 1.76 11.75
CA VAL A 383 -2.98 2.72 11.45
C VAL A 383 -3.37 4.12 11.94
N MET A 384 -4.62 4.52 11.72
CA MET A 384 -5.15 5.79 12.21
C MET A 384 -5.22 5.85 13.74
N LEU A 385 -5.57 4.73 14.38
CA LEU A 385 -5.51 4.61 15.83
C LEU A 385 -4.10 4.86 16.37
N LEU A 386 -3.06 4.26 15.76
CA LEU A 386 -1.68 4.49 16.19
C LEU A 386 -1.27 5.98 16.11
N VAL A 387 -1.72 6.69 15.07
CA VAL A 387 -1.50 8.13 14.93
C VAL A 387 -2.24 8.92 16.01
N ASP A 388 -3.52 8.59 16.28
CA ASP A 388 -4.31 9.29 17.29
C ASP A 388 -3.77 9.04 18.71
N LEU A 389 -3.34 7.82 19.02
CA LEU A 389 -2.68 7.48 20.28
C LEU A 389 -1.41 8.32 20.47
N HIS A 390 -0.59 8.47 19.43
CA HIS A 390 0.64 9.28 19.52
C HIS A 390 0.34 10.75 19.78
N ARG A 391 -0.69 11.29 19.13
CA ARG A 391 -1.15 12.67 19.31
C ARG A 391 -1.65 12.93 20.74
N ARG A 392 -2.43 11.99 21.30
CA ARG A 392 -3.11 12.16 22.60
C ARG A 392 -2.25 11.77 23.80
N ALA A 393 -1.32 10.86 23.64
CA ALA A 393 -0.50 10.32 24.71
C ALA A 393 1.00 10.24 24.32
N PRO A 394 1.64 11.39 23.99
CA PRO A 394 3.03 11.39 23.49
C PRO A 394 4.06 10.87 24.50
N GLY A 395 3.75 10.90 25.81
CA GLY A 395 4.63 10.38 26.89
C GLY A 395 4.45 8.88 27.21
N VAL A 396 3.65 8.17 26.40
CA VAL A 396 3.47 6.71 26.48
C VAL A 396 3.98 6.12 25.18
N TYR A 397 4.97 5.24 25.27
CA TYR A 397 5.43 4.46 24.14
C TYR A 397 4.46 3.31 23.87
N VAL A 398 4.14 3.12 22.59
CA VAL A 398 3.22 2.07 22.13
C VAL A 398 3.93 1.20 21.09
N ARG A 399 4.15 -0.08 21.43
CA ARG A 399 4.69 -1.09 20.50
C ARG A 399 3.57 -1.95 19.95
N MET A 400 3.22 -1.75 18.68
CA MET A 400 2.32 -2.65 17.95
C MET A 400 3.05 -3.93 17.55
N TRP A 401 2.46 -5.09 17.81
CA TRP A 401 2.90 -6.33 17.17
C TRP A 401 2.15 -6.52 15.84
N PRO A 402 2.84 -6.64 14.69
CA PRO A 402 2.20 -6.58 13.36
C PRO A 402 1.59 -7.93 12.93
N ALA A 403 1.01 -8.67 13.86
CA ALA A 403 0.32 -9.92 13.64
C ALA A 403 -0.76 -10.13 14.70
N ARG A 404 -1.65 -11.06 14.42
CA ARG A 404 -2.78 -11.39 15.28
C ARG A 404 -2.39 -12.46 16.29
N PHE A 405 -3.05 -12.41 17.44
CA PHE A 405 -2.94 -13.40 18.51
C PHE A 405 -4.25 -14.16 18.66
N VAL A 406 -4.16 -15.41 19.07
CA VAL A 406 -5.30 -16.30 19.32
C VAL A 406 -5.11 -17.01 20.66
N GLU A 407 -6.20 -17.38 21.32
CA GLU A 407 -6.12 -18.23 22.51
C GLU A 407 -5.66 -19.64 22.14
N ALA A 408 -4.68 -20.17 22.88
CA ALA A 408 -4.05 -21.45 22.59
C ALA A 408 -5.03 -22.63 22.62
N ASP A 409 -6.00 -22.61 23.53
CA ASP A 409 -7.00 -23.67 23.69
C ASP A 409 -7.94 -23.74 22.48
N MET A 410 -8.31 -22.58 21.94
CA MET A 410 -9.16 -22.45 20.74
C MET A 410 -8.42 -22.83 19.47
N ALA A 411 -7.14 -22.45 19.35
CA ALA A 411 -6.31 -22.84 18.21
C ALA A 411 -6.14 -24.37 18.10
N SER A 412 -6.10 -25.06 19.24
CA SER A 412 -5.97 -26.52 19.30
C SER A 412 -7.29 -27.22 18.91
N GLN A 413 -8.42 -26.76 19.45
CA GLN A 413 -9.75 -27.30 19.13
C GLN A 413 -10.17 -27.03 17.69
N GLN A 414 -9.81 -25.87 17.13
CA GLN A 414 -10.13 -25.53 15.76
C GLN A 414 -9.26 -26.27 14.75
N ALA A 415 -7.99 -26.57 15.07
CA ALA A 415 -7.14 -27.41 14.22
C ALA A 415 -7.72 -28.83 14.06
N GLU A 416 -8.32 -29.39 15.11
CA GLU A 416 -9.05 -30.67 15.06
C GLU A 416 -10.34 -30.57 14.22
N ALA A 417 -11.03 -29.42 14.26
CA ALA A 417 -12.22 -29.17 13.45
C ALA A 417 -11.88 -28.90 11.96
N ASP A 418 -10.76 -28.25 11.67
CA ASP A 418 -10.28 -27.93 10.31
C ASP A 418 -9.83 -29.20 9.55
N GLU A 419 -9.28 -30.20 10.24
CA GLU A 419 -9.05 -31.53 9.65
C GLU A 419 -10.36 -32.24 9.26
N GLN A 420 -11.45 -32.00 10.00
CA GLN A 420 -12.77 -32.59 9.73
C GLN A 420 -13.58 -31.81 8.69
N THR A 421 -13.42 -30.50 8.61
CA THR A 421 -14.11 -29.65 7.63
C THR A 421 -13.41 -29.56 6.27
N ALA A 422 -12.10 -29.84 6.20
CA ALA A 422 -11.38 -30.00 4.93
C ALA A 422 -11.98 -31.12 4.05
N THR A 423 -12.64 -32.11 4.64
CA THR A 423 -13.42 -33.15 3.94
C THR A 423 -14.80 -32.69 3.42
N GLU A 424 -15.36 -31.61 3.96
CA GLU A 424 -16.71 -31.10 3.60
C GLU A 424 -16.68 -29.73 2.89
N GLY A 425 -15.52 -29.09 2.74
CA GLY A 425 -15.35 -27.85 1.98
C GLY A 425 -15.99 -26.60 2.62
N THR A 426 -16.30 -26.64 3.92
CA THR A 426 -16.82 -25.48 4.66
C THR A 426 -15.79 -25.02 5.67
N GLY A 427 -15.16 -23.85 5.48
CA GLY A 427 -14.13 -23.34 6.39
C GLY A 427 -14.63 -23.12 7.84
N PRO A 428 -13.73 -22.85 8.81
CA PRO A 428 -14.10 -22.62 10.20
C PRO A 428 -15.15 -21.51 10.31
N ARG A 429 -16.28 -21.84 10.97
CA ARG A 429 -17.48 -20.98 11.02
C ARG A 429 -17.31 -19.76 11.91
N ASP A 430 -16.42 -19.82 12.89
CA ASP A 430 -16.18 -18.75 13.87
C ASP A 430 -14.69 -18.39 13.88
N TYR A 431 -14.38 -17.15 13.52
CA TYR A 431 -13.05 -16.56 13.61
C TYR A 431 -12.96 -15.67 14.83
N GLN A 432 -11.90 -15.84 15.63
CA GLN A 432 -11.57 -14.98 16.76
C GLN A 432 -10.06 -14.74 16.77
N ALA A 433 -9.68 -13.48 17.00
CA ALA A 433 -8.29 -13.08 17.19
C ALA A 433 -8.20 -11.72 17.90
N SER A 434 -6.98 -11.33 18.27
CA SER A 434 -6.70 -10.04 18.88
C SER A 434 -5.47 -9.38 18.28
N TYR A 435 -5.49 -8.06 18.12
CA TYR A 435 -4.28 -7.25 17.94
C TYR A 435 -3.82 -6.70 19.28
N LEU A 436 -2.51 -6.65 19.48
CA LEU A 436 -1.91 -6.22 20.74
C LEU A 436 -0.93 -5.08 20.52
N LEU A 437 -1.08 -4.04 21.34
CA LEU A 437 -0.13 -2.94 21.42
C LEU A 437 0.40 -2.86 22.86
N GLY A 438 1.68 -3.15 23.05
CA GLY A 438 2.35 -3.04 24.35
C GLY A 438 2.49 -1.59 24.77
N LEU A 439 2.12 -1.28 26.02
CA LEU A 439 2.21 0.07 26.59
C LEU A 439 3.38 0.17 27.55
N ASP A 440 4.26 1.14 27.32
CA ASP A 440 5.34 1.48 28.22
C ASP A 440 5.34 2.98 28.52
N ALA A 441 5.56 3.35 29.78
CA ALA A 441 5.62 4.74 30.18
C ALA A 441 7.06 5.24 30.01
N ASP A 442 7.25 6.39 29.36
CA ASP A 442 8.58 6.98 29.32
C ASP A 442 9.05 7.33 30.73
N ILE A 443 10.35 7.16 30.98
CA ILE A 443 10.98 7.31 32.30
C ILE A 443 10.75 8.72 32.89
N SER A 444 10.59 9.72 32.03
CA SER A 444 10.35 11.12 32.41
C SER A 444 8.90 11.45 32.73
N THR A 445 7.94 10.56 32.46
CA THR A 445 6.52 10.84 32.60
C THR A 445 6.10 10.72 34.07
N SER A 446 5.50 11.79 34.63
CA SER A 446 5.02 11.75 36.02
C SER A 446 3.84 10.77 36.17
N LYS A 447 3.57 10.32 37.40
CA LYS A 447 2.43 9.42 37.66
C LYS A 447 1.08 10.06 37.31
N GLU A 448 0.96 11.38 37.49
CA GLU A 448 -0.26 12.13 37.15
C GLU A 448 -0.43 12.22 35.63
N ASP A 449 0.65 12.56 34.91
CA ASP A 449 0.65 12.62 33.45
C ASP A 449 0.37 11.24 32.83
N LEU A 450 0.93 10.17 33.41
CA LEU A 450 0.65 8.80 32.96
C LEU A 450 -0.83 8.44 33.14
N LYS A 451 -1.46 8.87 34.24
CA LYS A 451 -2.88 8.63 34.47
C LYS A 451 -3.75 9.40 33.47
N LEU A 452 -3.39 10.65 33.17
CA LEU A 452 -4.06 11.46 32.14
C LEU A 452 -3.88 10.86 30.74
N ALA A 453 -2.67 10.38 30.43
CA ALA A 453 -2.37 9.71 29.17
C ALA A 453 -3.19 8.43 29.01
N LEU A 454 -3.26 7.58 30.04
CA LEU A 454 -4.08 6.37 30.04
C LEU A 454 -5.57 6.67 29.87
N GLY A 455 -6.09 7.72 30.52
CA GLY A 455 -7.46 8.19 30.31
C GLY A 455 -7.70 8.63 28.87
N SER A 456 -6.74 9.35 28.28
CA SER A 456 -6.81 9.80 26.88
C SER A 456 -6.75 8.63 25.88
N ILE A 457 -5.94 7.60 26.17
CA ILE A 457 -5.89 6.34 25.41
C ILE A 457 -7.26 5.66 25.49
N GLN A 458 -7.83 5.49 26.68
CA GLN A 458 -9.15 4.87 26.83
C GLN A 458 -10.25 5.59 26.04
N THR A 459 -10.26 6.92 26.07
CA THR A 459 -11.20 7.71 25.25
C THR A 459 -10.96 7.51 23.75
N ALA A 460 -9.71 7.44 23.30
CA ALA A 460 -9.39 7.17 21.90
C ALA A 460 -9.88 5.79 21.45
N LEU A 461 -9.70 4.76 22.31
CA LEU A 461 -10.17 3.40 22.04
C LEU A 461 -11.70 3.31 21.97
N GLN A 462 -12.42 4.02 22.84
CA GLN A 462 -13.88 4.09 22.80
C GLN A 462 -14.37 4.71 21.48
N ARG A 463 -13.78 5.84 21.07
CA ARG A 463 -14.12 6.48 19.78
C ARG A 463 -13.80 5.57 18.59
N PHE A 464 -12.67 4.87 18.66
CA PHE A 464 -12.28 3.91 17.64
C PHE A 464 -13.27 2.74 17.56
N GLU A 465 -13.66 2.16 18.70
CA GLU A 465 -14.67 1.08 18.75
C GLU A 465 -16.03 1.56 18.21
N GLU A 466 -16.49 2.75 18.60
CA GLU A 466 -17.72 3.36 18.10
C GLU A 466 -17.68 3.54 16.58
N ALA A 467 -16.61 4.13 16.06
CA ALA A 467 -16.41 4.34 14.63
C ALA A 467 -16.42 3.03 13.82
N ILE A 468 -15.73 2.00 14.33
CA ILE A 468 -15.68 0.70 13.69
C ILE A 468 -17.07 0.05 13.65
N ARG A 469 -17.82 0.13 14.76
CA ARG A 469 -19.13 -0.52 14.87
C ARG A 469 -20.26 0.25 14.18
N SER A 470 -20.08 1.54 13.91
CA SER A 470 -21.08 2.38 13.23
C SER A 470 -21.04 2.29 11.71
N ASP A 471 -19.98 1.71 11.13
CA ASP A 471 -19.83 1.58 9.68
C ASP A 471 -20.53 0.32 9.17
N GLU A 472 -21.78 0.47 8.74
CA GLU A 472 -22.62 -0.64 8.24
C GLU A 472 -22.10 -1.25 6.92
N LYS A 473 -21.15 -0.59 6.23
CA LYS A 473 -20.56 -1.12 4.98
C LYS A 473 -19.61 -2.28 5.26
N TYR A 474 -18.85 -2.19 6.35
CA TYR A 474 -17.82 -3.17 6.69
C TYR A 474 -18.08 -3.94 7.99
N PHE A 475 -18.99 -3.45 8.85
CA PHE A 475 -19.31 -4.08 10.12
C PHE A 475 -20.80 -4.46 10.21
N ASP A 476 -21.05 -5.72 10.58
CA ASP A 476 -22.40 -6.24 10.80
C ASP A 476 -22.48 -6.95 12.16
N ALA A 477 -23.19 -6.34 13.11
CA ALA A 477 -23.31 -6.83 14.48
C ALA A 477 -23.99 -8.21 14.59
N SER A 478 -24.66 -8.68 13.54
CA SER A 478 -25.28 -10.01 13.52
C SER A 478 -24.26 -11.15 13.34
N ASN A 479 -23.10 -10.84 12.76
CA ASN A 479 -22.07 -11.81 12.41
C ASN A 479 -20.63 -11.37 12.75
N SER A 480 -20.46 -10.21 13.38
CA SER A 480 -19.16 -9.62 13.70
C SER A 480 -19.19 -8.96 15.08
N TRP A 481 -18.06 -9.04 15.78
CA TRP A 481 -17.82 -8.31 17.02
C TRP A 481 -16.40 -7.76 17.03
N MET A 482 -16.22 -6.54 17.53
CA MET A 482 -14.91 -5.96 17.75
C MET A 482 -14.93 -5.10 18.99
N SER A 483 -13.90 -5.15 19.83
CA SER A 483 -13.74 -4.22 20.95
C SER A 483 -12.29 -3.74 21.07
N ALA A 484 -12.10 -2.56 21.65
CA ALA A 484 -10.77 -2.00 21.88
C ALA A 484 -10.66 -1.52 23.34
N SER A 485 -9.74 -2.12 24.10
CA SER A 485 -9.60 -1.81 25.53
C SER A 485 -8.16 -1.88 26.03
N VAL A 486 -7.90 -1.25 27.18
CA VAL A 486 -6.63 -1.42 27.89
C VAL A 486 -6.77 -2.55 28.89
N VAL A 487 -5.92 -3.56 28.77
CA VAL A 487 -5.89 -4.76 29.62
C VAL A 487 -4.54 -4.87 30.33
N ARG A 488 -4.54 -5.48 31.52
CA ARG A 488 -3.29 -5.82 32.22
C ARG A 488 -2.69 -7.09 31.61
N ARG A 489 -1.38 -7.27 31.77
CA ARG A 489 -0.70 -8.50 31.34
C ARG A 489 -1.35 -9.77 31.92
N SER A 490 -1.82 -9.73 33.16
CA SER A 490 -2.50 -10.87 33.82
C SER A 490 -3.85 -11.24 33.18
N GLU A 491 -4.43 -10.35 32.38
CA GLU A 491 -5.75 -10.50 31.75
C GLU A 491 -5.64 -10.95 30.29
N LEU A 492 -4.43 -11.05 29.72
CA LEU A 492 -4.24 -11.46 28.32
C LEU A 492 -4.63 -12.93 28.07
N GLY A 493 -4.58 -13.79 29.09
CA GLY A 493 -4.75 -15.23 28.91
C GLY A 493 -3.53 -15.89 28.25
N ASN A 494 -3.71 -17.13 27.76
CA ASN A 494 -2.67 -17.88 27.06
C ASN A 494 -2.77 -17.63 25.55
N LEU A 495 -2.13 -16.55 25.09
CA LEU A 495 -2.14 -16.14 23.69
C LEU A 495 -0.91 -16.66 22.93
N GLN A 496 -1.12 -17.05 21.68
CA GLN A 496 -0.07 -17.37 20.73
C GLN A 496 -0.31 -16.67 19.40
N LEU A 497 0.73 -16.58 18.57
CA LEU A 497 0.59 -16.00 17.24
C LEU A 497 -0.37 -16.83 16.39
N ASP A 498 -1.24 -16.12 15.67
CA ASP A 498 -2.13 -16.74 14.70
C ASP A 498 -1.31 -17.23 13.51
N THR A 499 -1.03 -18.54 13.47
CA THR A 499 -0.37 -19.20 12.34
C THR A 499 -1.34 -19.59 11.24
N ARG A 500 -2.66 -19.39 11.45
CA ARG A 500 -3.67 -19.72 10.46
C ARG A 500 -3.52 -18.82 9.24
N ASN A 501 -3.57 -19.42 8.07
CA ASN A 501 -3.45 -18.70 6.80
C ASN A 501 -4.81 -18.20 6.29
N ASP A 502 -5.87 -18.39 7.09
CA ASP A 502 -7.29 -18.39 6.71
C ASP A 502 -7.81 -17.04 6.22
N TRP A 503 -7.08 -15.95 6.49
CA TRP A 503 -7.48 -14.58 6.12
C TRP A 503 -6.39 -13.80 5.43
N VAL A 504 -5.32 -14.47 4.99
CA VAL A 504 -4.49 -13.90 3.92
C VAL A 504 -5.33 -14.04 2.66
N GLY A 505 -6.23 -13.07 2.43
CA GLY A 505 -6.90 -12.67 1.19
C GLY A 505 -7.50 -13.72 0.24
N GLU A 506 -8.44 -14.55 0.65
CA GLU A 506 -9.43 -15.08 -0.31
C GLU A 506 -10.70 -14.23 -0.24
N TYR A 507 -10.69 -13.13 -0.99
CA TYR A 507 -11.89 -12.40 -1.31
C TYR A 507 -12.71 -13.22 -2.31
N THR A 508 -13.84 -13.76 -1.87
CA THR A 508 -14.89 -14.39 -2.68
C THR A 508 -15.83 -13.32 -3.26
N PRO A 509 -15.85 -13.10 -4.59
CA PRO A 509 -16.65 -12.02 -5.21
C PRO A 509 -18.07 -12.49 -5.56
N GLY A 510 -19.05 -11.61 -5.36
CA GLY A 510 -20.42 -11.83 -5.84
C GLY A 510 -21.50 -10.87 -5.34
N GLU A 511 -21.27 -10.04 -4.32
CA GLU A 511 -22.37 -9.27 -3.70
C GLU A 511 -22.37 -7.76 -3.94
N ASP A 512 -21.26 -7.14 -4.37
CA ASP A 512 -21.19 -5.67 -4.51
C ASP A 512 -20.94 -5.20 -5.95
N GLU A 513 -21.63 -5.81 -6.93
CA GLU A 513 -21.81 -5.24 -8.28
C GLU A 513 -23.10 -4.39 -8.38
N SER A 514 -23.50 -3.68 -7.32
CA SER A 514 -24.55 -2.65 -7.44
C SER A 514 -23.95 -1.25 -7.32
N ASP A 515 -23.78 -0.61 -8.48
CA ASP A 515 -23.76 0.83 -8.73
C ASP A 515 -23.33 1.75 -7.58
N SER A 516 -22.09 2.23 -7.65
CA SER A 516 -21.80 3.63 -7.31
C SER A 516 -20.65 4.16 -8.17
N ASP A 517 -20.92 5.28 -8.84
CA ASP A 517 -19.92 6.10 -9.52
C ASP A 517 -18.87 6.52 -8.48
N ALA A 518 -17.65 6.01 -8.63
CA ALA A 518 -16.54 6.14 -7.69
C ALA A 518 -15.82 7.51 -7.77
N GLU A 519 -16.58 8.61 -7.73
CA GLU A 519 -16.03 9.95 -7.53
C GLU A 519 -15.98 10.38 -6.06
N ASP A 520 -16.57 9.61 -5.13
CA ASP A 520 -16.73 10.03 -3.71
C ASP A 520 -15.83 9.32 -2.68
N ASP A 521 -15.09 8.26 -3.05
CA ASP A 521 -14.27 7.48 -2.09
C ASP A 521 -13.03 8.24 -1.57
N GLU A 522 -12.70 9.43 -2.11
CA GLU A 522 -11.58 10.26 -1.62
C GLU A 522 -11.97 11.22 -0.48
N GLU A 523 -13.27 11.49 -0.25
CA GLU A 523 -13.71 12.47 0.78
C GLU A 523 -13.95 11.86 2.17
N GLU A 524 -14.22 10.54 2.29
CA GLU A 524 -14.52 9.90 3.59
C GLU A 524 -13.30 9.75 4.52
N ASP A 525 -12.08 9.64 3.99
CA ASP A 525 -10.87 9.52 4.82
C ASP A 525 -10.41 10.86 5.42
N ALA A 526 -10.85 11.99 4.84
CA ALA A 526 -10.59 13.32 5.36
C ALA A 526 -11.65 13.77 6.38
N SER A 527 -12.92 13.37 6.21
CA SER A 527 -14.02 13.73 7.13
C SER A 527 -13.86 13.10 8.51
N PHE A 528 -13.32 11.88 8.59
CA PHE A 528 -13.08 11.19 9.87
C PHE A 528 -12.10 11.94 10.79
N LEU A 529 -11.16 12.72 10.23
CA LEU A 529 -10.25 13.55 11.00
C LEU A 529 -10.90 14.85 11.50
N GLU A 530 -11.84 15.42 10.74
CA GLU A 530 -12.57 16.64 11.12
C GLU A 530 -13.63 16.37 12.21
N ASP A 531 -14.30 15.22 12.18
CA ASP A 531 -15.35 14.87 13.17
C ASP A 531 -14.81 14.58 14.59
N LEU A 532 -13.51 14.34 14.74
CA LEU A 532 -12.86 14.12 16.05
C LEU A 532 -12.53 15.41 16.82
N ASP A 533 -12.65 16.57 16.17
CA ASP A 533 -12.20 17.87 16.68
C ASP A 533 -13.31 18.74 17.32
N GLU A 534 -14.61 18.42 17.15
CA GLU A 534 -15.69 19.19 17.81
C GLU A 534 -16.22 18.54 19.10
N ALA A 535 -15.65 18.94 20.24
CA ALA A 535 -16.27 18.72 21.55
C ALA A 535 -16.39 20.04 22.34
N THR A 536 -17.48 20.79 22.12
CA THR A 536 -17.96 21.76 23.11
C THR A 536 -19.49 21.63 23.30
N PRO A 537 -20.01 21.79 24.54
CA PRO A 537 -21.39 21.41 24.86
C PRO A 537 -22.35 22.57 24.56
N LYS A 538 -23.30 22.39 23.63
CA LYS A 538 -24.45 23.31 23.48
C LYS A 538 -25.68 22.78 24.22
N LYS A 539 -26.12 23.59 25.18
CA LYS A 539 -27.27 23.38 26.07
C LYS A 539 -28.59 23.31 25.30
N LYS A 540 -29.45 22.37 25.73
CA LYS A 540 -30.87 22.23 25.38
C LYS A 540 -31.67 23.53 25.57
N LYS A 541 -32.53 23.87 24.60
CA LYS A 541 -33.82 24.53 24.84
C LYS A 541 -34.86 24.18 23.76
N GLY A 542 -35.96 23.55 24.21
CA GLY A 542 -37.33 23.86 23.84
C GLY A 542 -37.86 23.49 22.45
N LYS A 543 -38.62 22.40 22.36
CA LYS A 543 -39.62 22.15 21.31
C LYS A 543 -40.70 23.26 21.35
N ASN A 544 -41.08 23.80 20.18
CA ASN A 544 -42.48 24.11 19.92
C ASN A 544 -42.83 24.00 18.43
N LYS A 545 -44.06 23.57 18.19
CA LYS A 545 -44.67 23.05 16.95
C LYS A 545 -45.57 24.13 16.31
N LYS A 546 -45.69 24.10 14.96
CA LYS A 546 -46.71 24.71 14.03
C LYS A 546 -46.03 25.56 12.93
N THR A 547 -46.41 25.59 11.66
CA THR A 547 -47.44 24.93 10.82
C THR A 547 -47.01 25.09 9.36
N THR A 548 -47.50 24.20 8.51
CA THR A 548 -47.47 24.14 7.04
C THR A 548 -47.93 25.43 6.35
N GLU A 549 -47.27 25.80 5.24
CA GLU A 549 -47.94 26.39 4.08
C GLU A 549 -47.15 26.09 2.79
N ASP A 550 -47.90 25.64 1.77
CA ASP A 550 -47.51 25.22 0.43
C ASP A 550 -46.75 26.29 -0.36
N GLN A 551 -45.67 25.90 -1.05
CA GLN A 551 -45.35 26.47 -2.36
C GLN A 551 -44.95 25.35 -3.34
N GLN A 552 -45.67 25.35 -4.46
CA GLN A 552 -45.70 24.36 -5.53
C GLN A 552 -44.36 24.20 -6.25
N GLN A 553 -43.97 22.95 -6.52
CA GLN A 553 -42.93 22.62 -7.49
C GLN A 553 -43.42 22.93 -8.93
N PRO A 554 -42.63 23.63 -9.78
CA PRO A 554 -42.90 23.69 -11.20
C PRO A 554 -42.44 22.40 -11.91
N PRO A 555 -42.99 22.09 -13.10
CA PRO A 555 -42.84 20.80 -13.76
C PRO A 555 -41.40 20.54 -14.25
N ARG A 556 -41.01 19.27 -14.23
CA ARG A 556 -39.73 18.75 -14.75
C ARG A 556 -39.54 19.15 -16.21
N GLN A 557 -38.46 19.88 -16.50
CA GLN A 557 -37.94 20.11 -17.85
C GLN A 557 -36.88 19.06 -18.20
N ASP A 558 -36.87 18.63 -19.46
CA ASP A 558 -35.90 17.68 -20.01
C ASP A 558 -34.44 18.13 -19.77
N PRO A 559 -33.49 17.20 -19.54
CA PRO A 559 -32.12 17.55 -19.19
C PRO A 559 -31.39 18.13 -20.40
N GLY A 560 -31.19 19.45 -20.39
CA GLY A 560 -30.27 20.13 -21.30
C GLY A 560 -28.83 19.61 -21.18
N PRO A 561 -27.95 19.99 -22.13
CA PRO A 561 -26.57 19.52 -22.18
C PRO A 561 -25.84 19.75 -20.85
N LYS A 562 -25.20 18.69 -20.32
CA LYS A 562 -24.44 18.73 -19.06
C LYS A 562 -23.31 19.78 -19.18
N LEU A 563 -23.27 20.72 -18.25
CA LEU A 563 -22.20 21.70 -18.10
C LEU A 563 -20.88 20.97 -17.80
N ARG A 564 -19.80 21.33 -18.50
CA ARG A 564 -18.45 20.82 -18.20
C ARG A 564 -18.01 21.24 -16.80
N SER A 565 -17.20 20.40 -16.16
CA SER A 565 -16.76 20.62 -14.79
C SER A 565 -15.81 21.82 -14.69
N ALA A 566 -15.72 22.43 -13.49
CA ALA A 566 -14.75 23.49 -13.24
C ALA A 566 -13.30 23.01 -13.46
N ALA A 567 -13.04 21.72 -13.24
CA ALA A 567 -11.74 21.08 -13.47
C ALA A 567 -11.38 21.07 -14.97
N ASP A 568 -12.34 20.69 -15.83
CA ASP A 568 -12.15 20.66 -17.29
C ASP A 568 -11.86 22.06 -17.84
N VAL A 569 -12.59 23.06 -17.37
CA VAL A 569 -12.45 24.47 -17.76
C VAL A 569 -11.11 25.01 -17.30
N MET A 570 -10.73 24.76 -16.06
CA MET A 570 -9.44 25.15 -15.52
C MET A 570 -8.28 24.52 -16.30
N ASN A 571 -8.36 23.23 -16.63
CA ASN A 571 -7.33 22.53 -17.39
C ASN A 571 -7.19 23.11 -18.81
N ARG A 572 -8.32 23.43 -19.45
CA ARG A 572 -8.28 24.07 -20.78
C ARG A 572 -7.67 25.46 -20.73
N LEU A 573 -8.08 26.30 -19.78
CA LEU A 573 -7.55 27.66 -19.64
C LEU A 573 -6.05 27.70 -19.27
N ARG A 574 -5.49 26.64 -18.66
CA ARG A 574 -4.07 26.58 -18.30
C ARG A 574 -3.17 25.98 -19.37
N TRP A 575 -3.67 24.97 -20.09
CA TRP A 575 -2.83 24.10 -20.90
C TRP A 575 -3.10 24.19 -22.40
N ASP A 576 -4.15 24.90 -22.82
CA ASP A 576 -4.41 25.16 -24.24
C ASP A 576 -3.47 26.26 -24.75
N SER A 577 -2.59 25.92 -25.70
CA SER A 577 -1.61 26.84 -26.28
C SER A 577 -2.22 28.05 -27.00
N ALA A 578 -3.51 28.01 -27.31
CA ALA A 578 -4.24 29.11 -27.94
C ALA A 578 -4.79 30.15 -26.93
N ILE A 579 -4.69 29.87 -25.62
CA ILE A 579 -5.27 30.69 -24.55
C ILE A 579 -4.16 31.14 -23.60
N ASP A 580 -4.12 32.43 -23.27
CA ASP A 580 -3.20 32.96 -22.25
C ASP A 580 -3.83 32.81 -20.85
N SER A 581 -3.28 31.92 -20.03
CA SER A 581 -3.81 31.63 -18.68
C SER A 581 -3.76 32.84 -17.73
N SER A 582 -2.84 33.78 -17.98
CA SER A 582 -2.65 34.97 -17.14
C SER A 582 -3.80 35.98 -17.29
N GLU A 583 -4.58 35.87 -18.37
CA GLU A 583 -5.76 36.70 -18.61
C GLU A 583 -6.99 36.26 -17.80
N TYR A 584 -6.92 35.20 -16.98
CA TYR A 584 -8.09 34.66 -16.29
C TYR A 584 -8.01 34.78 -14.76
N VAL A 585 -9.18 34.92 -14.14
CA VAL A 585 -9.40 34.82 -12.68
C VAL A 585 -10.44 33.77 -12.36
N VAL A 586 -10.25 33.15 -11.20
CA VAL A 586 -11.15 32.15 -10.61
C VAL A 586 -11.91 32.80 -9.47
N GLY A 587 -13.24 32.85 -9.60
CA GLY A 587 -14.15 33.22 -8.52
C GLY A 587 -14.47 31.99 -7.68
N TYR A 588 -14.21 32.04 -6.37
CA TYR A 588 -14.44 30.93 -5.44
C TYR A 588 -15.17 31.38 -4.18
N GLU A 589 -15.90 30.46 -3.54
CA GLU A 589 -16.61 30.71 -2.28
C GLU A 589 -15.69 30.48 -1.06
N ASP A 590 -15.37 31.57 -0.37
CA ASP A 590 -14.56 31.61 0.86
C ASP A 590 -15.42 31.23 2.09
N ARG A 591 -14.83 30.54 3.09
CA ARG A 591 -15.55 30.05 4.29
C ARG A 591 -16.21 31.15 5.10
N PHE A 592 -15.72 32.38 5.03
CA PHE A 592 -16.16 33.49 5.89
C PHE A 592 -16.51 34.76 5.13
N LEU A 593 -15.96 34.95 3.93
CA LEU A 593 -15.97 36.24 3.23
C LEU A 593 -16.77 36.24 1.92
N GLY A 594 -17.49 35.15 1.62
CA GLY A 594 -18.28 35.03 0.39
C GLY A 594 -17.42 34.83 -0.85
N VAL A 595 -17.89 35.27 -2.02
CA VAL A 595 -17.18 35.02 -3.28
C VAL A 595 -15.96 35.93 -3.41
N LYS A 596 -14.78 35.34 -3.54
CA LYS A 596 -13.49 36.02 -3.79
C LYS A 596 -12.91 35.64 -5.14
N GLU A 597 -12.05 36.49 -5.68
CA GLU A 597 -11.35 36.26 -6.94
C GLU A 597 -9.85 36.05 -6.71
N ARG A 598 -9.26 35.09 -7.41
CA ARG A 598 -7.80 34.85 -7.44
C ARG A 598 -7.33 34.65 -8.88
N ALA A 599 -6.07 34.98 -9.17
CA ALA A 599 -5.47 34.69 -10.48
C ALA A 599 -5.48 33.19 -10.77
N LEU A 600 -5.76 32.80 -12.02
CA LEU A 600 -5.75 31.39 -12.42
C LEU A 600 -4.39 30.73 -12.19
N ASP A 601 -3.29 31.43 -12.47
CA ASP A 601 -1.92 30.90 -12.30
C ASP A 601 -1.55 30.69 -10.82
N MET A 602 -2.15 31.45 -9.91
CA MET A 602 -1.96 31.28 -8.47
C MET A 602 -2.85 30.18 -7.88
N TRP A 603 -3.74 29.58 -8.68
CA TRP A 603 -4.61 28.52 -8.19
C TRP A 603 -3.84 27.20 -8.05
N LYS A 604 -3.65 26.75 -6.81
CA LYS A 604 -2.98 25.50 -6.44
C LYS A 604 -3.92 24.31 -6.52
N THR A 605 -3.45 23.20 -7.08
CA THR A 605 -4.19 21.94 -7.21
C THR A 605 -3.73 20.89 -6.19
N GLU A 606 -2.65 21.16 -5.45
CA GLU A 606 -2.09 20.24 -4.45
C GLU A 606 -2.81 20.42 -3.11
N GLN A 607 -3.38 19.35 -2.57
CA GLN A 607 -4.18 19.38 -1.32
C GLN A 607 -3.36 19.66 -0.06
N THR A 608 -2.03 19.58 -0.14
CA THR A 608 -1.09 19.76 0.96
C THR A 608 -0.61 21.21 1.13
N ASP A 609 -1.02 22.11 0.22
CA ASP A 609 -0.66 23.53 0.24
C ASP A 609 -1.56 24.30 1.23
N GLU A 610 -0.98 25.20 2.04
CA GLU A 610 -1.72 25.98 3.05
C GLU A 610 -2.77 26.92 2.42
N GLU A 611 -2.62 27.27 1.14
CA GLU A 611 -3.57 28.10 0.37
C GLU A 611 -4.48 27.28 -0.57
N PHE A 612 -4.60 25.97 -0.35
CA PHE A 612 -5.45 25.09 -1.14
C PHE A 612 -6.94 25.42 -0.98
N ILE A 613 -7.63 25.51 -2.11
CA ILE A 613 -9.07 25.75 -2.16
C ILE A 613 -9.70 24.61 -2.97
N PRO A 614 -10.59 23.80 -2.38
CA PRO A 614 -11.27 22.72 -3.07
C PRO A 614 -11.97 23.19 -4.35
N GLN A 615 -11.90 22.39 -5.41
CA GLN A 615 -12.43 22.77 -6.72
C GLN A 615 -13.96 22.91 -6.73
N HIS A 616 -14.66 22.18 -5.85
CA HIS A 616 -16.11 22.33 -5.67
C HIS A 616 -16.53 23.73 -5.18
N ARG A 617 -15.59 24.58 -4.76
CA ARG A 617 -15.86 25.96 -4.33
C ARG A 617 -15.75 26.98 -5.45
N ILE A 618 -15.36 26.57 -6.64
CA ILE A 618 -15.28 27.46 -7.79
C ILE A 618 -16.70 27.78 -8.26
N VAL A 619 -16.97 29.07 -8.40
CA VAL A 619 -18.28 29.62 -8.81
C VAL A 619 -18.24 30.03 -10.28
N TYR A 620 -17.15 30.69 -10.73
CA TYR A 620 -17.01 31.13 -12.11
C TYR A 620 -15.53 31.32 -12.54
N PHE A 621 -15.30 31.37 -13.85
CA PHE A 621 -14.07 31.87 -14.46
C PHE A 621 -14.35 33.14 -15.24
N LYS A 622 -13.53 34.16 -15.04
CA LYS A 622 -13.72 35.49 -15.66
C LYS A 622 -12.44 35.94 -16.35
N ARG A 623 -12.58 36.50 -17.55
CA ARG A 623 -11.47 37.08 -18.30
C ARG A 623 -11.20 38.50 -17.78
N ARG A 624 -9.93 38.81 -17.49
CA ARG A 624 -9.46 40.07 -16.89
C ARG A 624 -9.57 41.25 -17.85
N SER A 625 -9.41 41.03 -19.15
CA SER A 625 -9.33 42.09 -20.15
C SER A 625 -10.66 42.82 -20.38
N ASP A 626 -11.79 42.11 -20.34
CA ASP A 626 -13.12 42.66 -20.56
C ASP A 626 -14.10 42.40 -19.39
N GLY A 627 -13.68 41.65 -18.38
CA GLY A 627 -14.53 41.28 -17.24
C GLY A 627 -15.60 40.26 -17.59
N ASN A 628 -15.56 39.64 -18.77
CA ASN A 628 -16.57 38.67 -19.19
C ASN A 628 -16.41 37.34 -18.43
N VAL A 629 -17.51 36.84 -17.88
CA VAL A 629 -17.56 35.53 -17.24
C VAL A 629 -17.71 34.47 -18.32
N VAL A 630 -16.63 33.72 -18.54
CA VAL A 630 -16.54 32.70 -19.60
C VAL A 630 -17.08 31.35 -19.16
N TRP A 631 -17.22 31.14 -17.85
CA TRP A 631 -17.85 29.95 -17.30
C TRP A 631 -18.48 30.28 -15.94
N ASP A 632 -19.74 29.91 -15.72
CA ASP A 632 -20.46 30.15 -14.47
C ASP A 632 -21.28 28.92 -14.07
N ARG A 633 -21.03 28.43 -12.85
CA ARG A 633 -21.69 27.23 -12.31
C ARG A 633 -23.17 27.44 -12.01
N LYS A 634 -23.56 28.61 -11.49
CA LYS A 634 -24.95 28.93 -11.10
C LYS A 634 -25.79 29.28 -12.33
N MET A 635 -25.21 30.01 -13.28
CA MET A 635 -25.89 30.39 -14.52
C MET A 635 -25.80 29.33 -15.63
N LYS A 636 -25.08 28.21 -15.39
CA LYS A 636 -24.79 27.15 -16.37
C LYS A 636 -24.23 27.69 -17.70
N LYS A 637 -23.41 28.73 -17.63
CA LYS A 637 -22.77 29.36 -18.78
C LYS A 637 -21.41 28.69 -19.02
N ASP A 638 -21.08 28.31 -20.25
CA ASP A 638 -19.74 27.83 -20.62
C ASP A 638 -19.37 28.23 -22.06
N GLU A 639 -18.70 29.36 -22.19
CA GLU A 639 -18.14 29.87 -23.46
C GLU A 639 -16.79 29.20 -23.81
N VAL A 640 -16.22 28.40 -22.91
CA VAL A 640 -14.90 27.75 -23.09
C VAL A 640 -15.04 26.45 -23.90
N PHE A 641 -16.06 25.65 -23.63
CA PHE A 641 -16.38 24.45 -24.42
C PHE A 641 -17.68 24.58 -25.22
N GLY A 642 -18.44 25.66 -25.05
CA GLY A 642 -19.77 25.80 -25.66
C GLY A 642 -20.78 24.80 -25.09
N SER A 643 -20.57 24.33 -23.85
CA SER A 643 -21.51 23.50 -23.12
C SER A 643 -22.44 24.36 -22.25
N GLY A 644 -23.48 23.81 -21.64
CA GLY A 644 -24.43 24.61 -20.84
C GLY A 644 -25.48 25.37 -21.68
N LEU A 645 -26.06 26.43 -21.09
CA LEU A 645 -27.21 27.20 -21.61
C LEU A 645 -26.80 28.31 -22.58
#